data_AF-A0A937F5R9-F1
#
_entry.id   AF-A0A937F5R9-F1
#
_cell.length_a   1.000
_cell.length_b   1.000
_cell.length_c   1.000
_cell.angle_alpha   90.00
_cell.angle_beta   90.00
_cell.angle_gamma   90.00
#
_symmetry.space_group_name_H-M   'P 1'
#
loop_
_entity.id
_entity.type
_entity.pdbx_description
1 polymer ?
#
loop_
_entity_poly.entity_id
_entity_poly.type
_entity_poly.pdbx_seq_one_letter_code
_entity_poly.pdbx_strand_id
1 'polypeptide(L)'
;MMLTSRSGKPIPVFTSIILAINIIVFIAQWFLEEDQSNIITMIHWGANFSPYTLGSEWWRIFTSAFLHFGILHLVMNMMALYSLGRAVEAQTGSLIFCIVYFISALFAGVASLFWNLYVVSAGASGAIFGLYGFEIAIMVLIHWRNRQKLRAIIVQFVIYVVIITLLGNAFHFDNAAHFGGLIAGIILALFYAYSMYRRKINYFWITGVILTLLGSAYFILLPREKKEYFDVFQQFVKTERQSNNIMNGEYASDAVFVKDLKEYYPHWDTLLWKIDSLQNLPSSLMGDYEQIKNYSHNKASEMDFMIKMIEKESYVYFDSLDIVRSKMSLDLEYPLAMESVVDEAPAKSNITAPRSSGSMTRQYYDSNWHETMAMNASYYRLGYQDSLGKWNGPVRDYFLDGGIQMKGSYKNDLKKGVFLYYTKDSTYSAAGRYDNEERIGKWEEFHKNGKMAEEIRYSDRAYLINAWDEKQNPQVIDGFGNIITHYENEKIASFKHFSNGLQDSISYGFYENGKPYFKEYFESGRLMKGIAYDEKGQLYNYDFSTYIPYPEGGTEKFQKYLEKSLSQYQQLKGKGVVELIFDIDTHGKIYNVRIYKSDDADLHVTAINILKNGPRWVPAKEHGINPLISQGYQAIHF
;
A
#
# COMPACT_ATOMS: atom_id res chain seq x y z
N MET A 1 -41.61 24.28 43.00
CA MET A 1 -41.46 24.78 44.39
C MET A 1 -40.08 25.40 44.49
N MET A 2 -39.95 26.72 44.60
CA MET A 2 -38.65 27.39 44.73
C MET A 2 -38.10 27.15 46.15
N LEU A 3 -36.93 26.52 46.27
CA LEU A 3 -36.21 26.45 47.54
C LEU A 3 -35.57 27.82 47.79
N THR A 4 -35.97 28.49 48.87
CA THR A 4 -35.43 29.80 49.25
C THR A 4 -34.33 29.62 50.29
N SER A 5 -33.22 30.35 50.11
CA SER A 5 -32.14 30.38 51.10
C SER A 5 -32.60 31.08 52.38
N ARG A 6 -31.83 30.96 53.47
CA ARG A 6 -32.02 31.75 54.70
C ARG A 6 -32.04 33.28 54.47
N SER A 7 -31.58 33.75 53.31
CA SER A 7 -31.60 35.17 52.90
C SER A 7 -32.76 35.52 51.94
N GLY A 8 -33.75 34.63 51.76
CA GLY A 8 -34.92 34.87 50.90
C GLY A 8 -34.67 34.87 49.39
N LYS A 9 -33.46 34.51 48.93
CA LYS A 9 -33.12 34.41 47.50
C LYS A 9 -33.37 32.98 47.01
N PRO A 10 -33.96 32.78 45.81
CA PRO A 10 -34.13 31.45 45.24
C PRO A 10 -32.76 30.78 45.04
N ILE A 11 -32.62 29.54 45.49
CA ILE A 11 -31.39 28.74 45.35
C ILE A 11 -31.35 28.19 43.92
N PRO A 12 -30.31 28.44 43.13
CA PRO A 12 -30.18 27.94 41.77
C PRO A 12 -29.71 26.47 41.80
N VAL A 13 -30.66 25.58 42.11
CA VAL A 13 -30.40 24.15 42.33
C VAL A 13 -29.94 23.47 41.04
N PHE A 14 -30.63 23.70 39.92
CA PHE A 14 -30.30 23.03 38.66
C PHE A 14 -28.99 23.51 38.06
N THR A 15 -28.69 24.81 38.15
CA THR A 15 -27.38 25.34 37.75
C THR A 15 -26.26 24.62 38.52
N SER A 16 -26.44 24.45 39.84
CA SER A 16 -25.47 23.76 40.69
C SER A 16 -25.33 22.28 40.34
N ILE A 17 -26.43 21.60 40.00
CA ILE A 17 -26.42 20.20 39.55
C ILE A 17 -25.66 20.05 38.23
N ILE A 18 -25.96 20.88 37.23
CA ILE A 18 -25.29 20.80 35.92
C ILE A 18 -23.79 21.08 36.07
N LEU A 19 -23.41 22.09 36.87
CA LEU A 19 -22.00 22.36 37.19
C LEU A 19 -21.32 21.14 37.82
N ALA A 20 -21.96 20.52 38.82
CA ALA A 20 -21.40 19.34 39.49
C ALA A 20 -21.23 18.17 38.52
N ILE A 21 -22.22 17.87 37.67
CA ILE A 21 -22.14 16.79 36.69
C ILE A 21 -20.97 17.02 35.73
N ASN A 22 -20.83 18.23 35.17
CA ASN A 22 -19.73 18.55 34.25
C ASN A 22 -18.36 18.38 34.90
N ILE A 23 -18.20 18.83 36.15
CA ILE A 23 -16.95 18.67 36.90
C ILE A 23 -16.67 17.19 37.16
N ILE A 24 -17.67 16.42 37.59
CA ILE A 24 -17.51 14.98 37.88
C ILE A 24 -17.14 14.20 36.62
N VAL A 25 -17.84 14.45 35.50
CA VAL A 25 -17.56 13.81 34.21
C VAL A 25 -16.14 14.14 33.75
N PHE A 26 -15.73 15.41 33.83
CA PHE A 26 -14.38 15.81 33.45
C PHE A 26 -13.30 15.20 34.35
N ILE A 27 -13.54 15.11 35.66
CA ILE A 27 -12.64 14.41 36.58
C ILE A 27 -12.49 12.94 36.16
N ALA A 28 -13.59 12.27 35.79
CA ALA A 28 -13.52 10.91 35.29
C ALA A 28 -12.70 10.80 33.99
N GLN A 29 -12.90 11.71 33.03
CA GLN A 29 -12.08 11.80 31.81
C GLN A 29 -10.60 11.98 32.13
N TRP A 30 -10.26 12.84 33.11
CA TRP A 30 -8.89 13.13 33.50
C TRP A 30 -8.15 11.91 34.06
N PHE A 31 -8.84 11.05 34.82
CA PHE A 31 -8.22 9.89 35.47
C PHE A 31 -8.21 8.63 34.60
N LEU A 32 -9.11 8.52 33.62
CA LEU A 32 -9.26 7.32 32.80
C LEU A 32 -8.55 7.39 31.45
N GLU A 33 -8.15 8.59 31.01
CA GLU A 33 -7.62 8.83 29.66
C GLU A 33 -6.27 9.54 29.73
N GLU A 34 -5.32 9.12 28.89
CA GLU A 34 -3.97 9.72 28.83
C GLU A 34 -4.00 11.14 28.25
N ASP A 35 -4.86 11.38 27.25
CA ASP A 35 -5.00 12.68 26.58
C ASP A 35 -6.48 13.09 26.47
N GLN A 36 -6.89 14.08 27.27
CA GLN A 36 -8.26 14.58 27.30
C GLN A 36 -8.59 15.53 26.15
N SER A 37 -7.59 15.88 25.32
CA SER A 37 -7.79 16.64 24.09
C SER A 37 -7.95 15.72 22.86
N ASN A 38 -7.73 14.42 23.04
CA ASN A 38 -7.81 13.44 21.96
C ASN A 38 -9.26 13.28 21.45
N ILE A 39 -9.42 13.43 20.13
CA ILE A 39 -10.71 13.39 19.43
C ILE A 39 -11.36 12.00 19.55
N ILE A 40 -10.56 10.95 19.39
CA ILE A 40 -10.98 9.55 19.49
C ILE A 40 -11.52 9.25 20.89
N THR A 41 -10.81 9.71 21.93
CA THR A 41 -11.28 9.62 23.32
C THR A 41 -12.62 10.32 23.51
N MET A 42 -12.82 11.53 22.97
CA MET A 42 -14.11 12.22 23.10
C MET A 42 -15.25 11.45 22.43
N ILE A 43 -15.00 10.87 21.25
CA ILE A 43 -15.97 10.01 20.56
C ILE A 43 -16.35 8.82 21.46
N HIS A 44 -15.40 8.15 22.12
CA HIS A 44 -15.71 7.07 23.07
C HIS A 44 -16.58 7.51 24.24
N TRP A 45 -16.35 8.70 24.76
CA TRP A 45 -17.07 9.24 25.92
C TRP A 45 -18.49 9.75 25.61
N GLY A 46 -18.92 9.75 24.36
CA GLY A 46 -20.27 10.18 23.98
C GLY A 46 -20.34 11.53 23.26
N ALA A 47 -19.22 12.04 22.73
CA ALA A 47 -19.26 13.27 21.95
C ALA A 47 -20.18 13.13 20.72
N ASN A 48 -20.75 14.28 20.32
CA ASN A 48 -21.65 14.36 19.19
C ASN A 48 -20.82 14.27 17.91
N PHE A 49 -21.00 13.16 17.21
CA PHE A 49 -20.25 12.81 16.01
C PHE A 49 -21.20 12.20 14.99
N SER A 50 -21.22 12.74 13.77
CA SER A 50 -22.29 12.48 12.81
C SER A 50 -22.53 10.99 12.51
N PRO A 51 -21.50 10.16 12.21
CA PRO A 51 -21.70 8.74 11.93
C PRO A 51 -22.40 7.96 13.04
N TYR A 52 -21.97 8.13 14.29
CA TYR A 52 -22.52 7.40 15.43
C TYR A 52 -23.86 7.97 15.90
N THR A 53 -23.95 9.30 15.96
CA THR A 53 -25.16 9.98 16.43
C THR A 53 -26.31 9.79 15.45
N LEU A 54 -26.03 9.83 14.14
CA LEU A 54 -27.03 9.53 13.12
C LEU A 54 -27.31 8.02 12.99
N GLY A 55 -26.57 7.16 13.67
CA GLY A 55 -26.83 5.74 13.76
C GLY A 55 -27.75 5.41 14.93
N SER A 56 -27.33 4.46 15.75
CA SER A 56 -28.05 4.04 16.95
C SER A 56 -27.87 4.98 18.13
N GLU A 57 -26.88 5.88 18.11
CA GLU A 57 -26.36 6.55 19.31
C GLU A 57 -26.85 8.01 19.47
N TRP A 58 -28.15 8.22 19.28
CA TRP A 58 -28.80 9.55 19.34
C TRP A 58 -28.60 10.28 20.68
N TRP A 59 -28.34 9.56 21.77
CA TRP A 59 -28.08 10.15 23.10
C TRP A 59 -26.81 11.02 23.14
N ARG A 60 -25.93 10.90 22.13
CA ARG A 60 -24.74 11.74 21.95
C ARG A 60 -25.04 13.23 21.85
N ILE A 61 -26.22 13.59 21.34
CA ILE A 61 -26.69 14.99 21.31
C ILE A 61 -26.71 15.59 22.72
N PHE A 62 -27.07 14.80 23.73
CA PHE A 62 -27.20 15.28 25.10
C PHE A 62 -25.94 15.05 25.93
N THR A 63 -25.31 13.88 25.78
CA THR A 63 -24.09 13.53 26.54
C THR A 63 -22.91 14.42 26.16
N SER A 64 -22.80 14.82 24.89
CA SER A 64 -21.79 15.79 24.44
C SER A 64 -21.82 17.13 25.19
N ALA A 65 -22.98 17.56 25.70
CA ALA A 65 -23.11 18.80 26.48
C ALA A 65 -22.41 18.73 27.86
N PHE A 66 -21.90 17.57 28.25
CA PHE A 66 -21.21 17.35 29.52
C PHE A 66 -19.71 17.02 29.37
N LEU A 67 -19.23 16.86 28.14
CA LEU A 67 -17.84 16.52 27.83
C LEU A 67 -17.02 17.78 27.53
N HIS A 68 -15.74 17.82 27.89
CA HIS A 68 -14.90 19.00 27.67
C HIS A 68 -13.49 18.63 27.22
N PHE A 69 -13.02 19.27 26.15
CA PHE A 69 -11.62 19.25 25.69
C PHE A 69 -10.70 20.02 26.65
N GLY A 70 -10.13 19.33 27.63
CA GLY A 70 -9.15 19.89 28.55
C GLY A 70 -9.70 20.92 29.56
N ILE A 71 -8.84 21.32 30.50
CA ILE A 71 -9.23 22.06 31.70
C ILE A 71 -9.71 23.48 31.40
N LEU A 72 -9.05 24.18 30.46
CA LEU A 72 -9.40 25.55 30.12
C LEU A 72 -10.81 25.63 29.53
N HIS A 73 -11.17 24.67 28.66
CA HIS A 73 -12.50 24.60 28.07
C HIS A 73 -13.57 24.35 29.13
N LEU A 74 -13.33 23.44 30.09
CA LEU A 74 -14.23 23.22 31.22
C LEU A 74 -14.41 24.52 32.04
N VAL A 75 -13.32 25.13 32.49
CA VAL A 75 -13.37 26.30 33.38
C VAL A 75 -14.16 27.44 32.74
N MET A 76 -13.94 27.73 31.46
CA MET A 76 -14.65 28.79 30.75
C MET A 76 -16.15 28.52 30.64
N ASN A 77 -16.56 27.29 30.31
CA ASN A 77 -17.97 26.90 30.29
C ASN A 77 -18.61 26.99 31.68
N MET A 78 -17.93 26.48 32.71
CA MET A 78 -18.46 26.47 34.08
C MET A 78 -18.57 27.88 34.65
N MET A 79 -17.63 28.78 34.35
CA MET A 79 -17.73 30.20 34.71
C MET A 79 -18.93 30.89 34.04
N ALA A 80 -19.13 30.66 32.74
CA ALA A 80 -20.27 31.21 32.01
C ALA A 80 -21.59 30.64 32.55
N LEU A 81 -21.68 29.32 32.76
CA LEU A 81 -22.86 28.66 33.31
C LEU A 81 -23.16 29.10 34.75
N TYR A 82 -22.15 29.25 35.60
CA TYR A 82 -22.34 29.70 36.99
C TYR A 82 -22.81 31.16 37.07
N SER A 83 -22.30 32.04 36.21
CA SER A 83 -22.69 33.44 36.21
C SER A 83 -24.08 33.64 35.59
N LEU A 84 -24.28 33.15 34.37
CA LEU A 84 -25.52 33.32 33.61
C LEU A 84 -26.63 32.38 34.08
N GLY A 85 -26.33 31.11 34.28
CA GLY A 85 -27.33 30.10 34.65
C GLY A 85 -28.01 30.41 35.97
N ARG A 86 -27.26 30.86 36.99
CA ARG A 86 -27.85 31.30 38.26
C ARG A 86 -28.77 32.51 38.08
N ALA A 87 -28.42 33.45 37.21
CA ALA A 87 -29.24 34.62 36.95
C ALA A 87 -30.56 34.26 36.25
N VAL A 88 -30.49 33.40 35.23
CA VAL A 88 -31.67 32.90 34.50
C VAL A 88 -32.55 32.04 35.41
N GLU A 89 -31.97 31.07 36.13
CA GLU A 89 -32.71 30.18 37.03
C GLU A 89 -33.41 30.97 38.17
N ALA A 90 -32.73 31.96 38.75
CA ALA A 90 -33.34 32.81 39.77
C ALA A 90 -34.50 33.66 39.21
N GLN A 91 -34.44 34.04 37.93
CA GLN A 91 -35.48 34.84 37.27
C GLN A 91 -36.69 33.98 36.85
N THR A 92 -36.44 32.81 36.25
CA THR A 92 -37.50 32.01 35.61
C THR A 92 -37.97 30.82 36.44
N GLY A 93 -37.19 30.44 37.46
CA GLY A 93 -37.33 29.17 38.16
C GLY A 93 -36.66 27.99 37.44
N SER A 94 -36.37 26.94 38.21
CA SER A 94 -35.55 25.81 37.78
C SER A 94 -36.09 25.01 36.60
N LEU A 95 -37.41 24.81 36.52
CA LEU A 95 -38.00 24.00 35.44
C LEU A 95 -37.88 24.69 34.08
N ILE A 96 -38.07 26.02 34.04
CA ILE A 96 -37.94 26.81 32.80
C ILE A 96 -36.47 26.88 32.38
N PHE A 97 -35.56 27.11 33.33
CA PHE A 97 -34.12 27.05 33.08
C PHE A 97 -33.70 25.70 32.47
N CYS A 98 -34.18 24.59 33.03
CA CYS A 98 -33.91 23.24 32.55
C CYS A 98 -34.39 23.05 31.10
N ILE A 99 -35.60 23.48 30.77
CA ILE A 99 -36.13 23.43 29.40
C ILE A 99 -35.27 24.25 28.43
N VAL A 100 -34.93 25.49 28.80
CA VAL A 100 -34.09 26.34 27.95
C VAL A 100 -32.73 25.70 27.71
N TYR A 101 -32.10 25.15 28.75
CA TYR A 101 -30.81 24.48 28.65
C TYR A 101 -30.86 23.27 27.71
N PHE A 102 -31.77 22.31 27.95
CA PHE A 102 -31.79 21.06 27.18
C PHE A 102 -32.37 21.19 25.78
N ILE A 103 -33.34 22.08 25.53
CA ILE A 103 -33.78 22.36 24.16
C ILE A 103 -32.67 23.08 23.39
N SER A 104 -31.94 24.00 24.02
CA SER A 104 -30.79 24.63 23.36
C SER A 104 -29.68 23.62 23.06
N ALA A 105 -29.43 22.66 23.96
CA ALA A 105 -28.51 21.54 23.70
C ALA A 105 -28.98 20.66 22.52
N LEU A 106 -30.27 20.33 22.45
CA LEU A 106 -30.86 19.58 21.35
C LEU A 106 -30.64 20.29 20.00
N PHE A 107 -31.00 21.58 19.91
CA PHE A 107 -30.83 22.34 18.67
C PHE A 107 -29.35 22.60 18.34
N ALA A 108 -28.48 22.72 19.34
CA ALA A 108 -27.04 22.78 19.13
C ALA A 108 -26.51 21.48 18.50
N GLY A 109 -26.81 20.31 19.07
CA GLY A 109 -26.37 19.03 18.52
C GLY A 109 -26.98 18.74 17.14
N VAL A 110 -28.24 19.11 16.92
CA VAL A 110 -28.89 18.97 15.61
C VAL A 110 -28.26 19.89 14.55
N ALA A 111 -27.99 21.15 14.88
CA ALA A 111 -27.33 22.09 13.95
C ALA A 111 -25.91 21.62 13.60
N SER A 112 -25.18 21.08 14.59
CA SER A 112 -23.88 20.44 14.39
C SER A 112 -23.91 19.34 13.33
N LEU A 113 -24.84 18.38 13.47
CA LEU A 113 -24.98 17.22 12.59
C LEU A 113 -25.35 17.62 11.16
N PHE A 114 -26.14 18.68 11.02
CA PHE A 114 -26.53 19.24 9.73
C PHE A 114 -25.33 19.87 9.00
N TRP A 115 -24.68 20.85 9.65
CA TRP A 115 -23.70 21.71 8.99
C TRP A 115 -22.33 21.06 8.81
N ASN A 116 -21.88 20.27 9.78
CA ASN A 116 -20.51 19.78 9.79
C ASN A 116 -20.38 18.40 9.12
N LEU A 117 -19.18 18.16 8.58
CA LEU A 117 -18.77 16.88 8.04
C LEU A 117 -17.72 16.29 8.98
N TYR A 118 -18.09 15.22 9.68
CA TYR A 118 -17.23 14.49 10.63
C TYR A 118 -16.54 15.34 11.72
N VAL A 119 -17.12 16.47 12.12
CA VAL A 119 -16.66 17.24 13.28
C VAL A 119 -17.14 16.57 14.56
N VAL A 120 -16.25 16.45 15.55
CA VAL A 120 -16.56 15.97 16.89
C VAL A 120 -16.90 17.16 17.78
N SER A 121 -18.13 17.18 18.29
CA SER A 121 -18.66 18.27 19.10
C SER A 121 -18.86 17.82 20.56
N ALA A 122 -18.24 18.56 21.48
CA ALA A 122 -18.32 18.34 22.91
C ALA A 122 -18.24 19.69 23.64
N GLY A 123 -19.03 19.87 24.69
CA GLY A 123 -19.04 21.07 25.53
C GLY A 123 -20.44 21.54 25.87
N ALA A 124 -20.60 22.12 27.07
CA ALA A 124 -21.83 22.76 27.50
C ALA A 124 -22.17 24.05 26.70
N SER A 125 -21.24 24.51 25.86
CA SER A 125 -21.28 25.82 25.21
C SER A 125 -22.53 26.03 24.36
N GLY A 126 -23.00 25.03 23.60
CA GLY A 126 -24.23 25.15 22.81
C GLY A 126 -25.45 25.52 23.66
N ALA A 127 -25.60 24.86 24.81
CA ALA A 127 -26.66 25.17 25.78
C ALA A 127 -26.47 26.56 26.42
N ILE A 128 -25.22 26.94 26.72
CA ILE A 128 -24.87 28.26 27.29
C ILE A 128 -25.16 29.38 26.28
N PHE A 129 -24.88 29.20 24.99
CA PHE A 129 -25.27 30.13 23.93
C PHE A 129 -26.79 30.30 23.89
N GLY A 130 -27.55 29.22 24.07
CA GLY A 130 -29.00 29.31 24.23
C GLY A 130 -29.44 30.09 25.46
N LEU A 131 -28.78 29.92 26.61
CA LEU A 131 -29.04 30.75 27.79
C LEU A 131 -28.74 32.24 27.51
N TYR A 132 -27.67 32.56 26.78
CA TYR A 132 -27.36 33.94 26.40
C TYR A 132 -28.42 34.49 25.45
N GLY A 133 -28.83 33.74 24.43
CA GLY A 133 -29.89 34.12 23.51
C GLY A 133 -31.21 34.38 24.22
N PHE A 134 -31.55 33.51 25.18
CA PHE A 134 -32.72 33.66 26.02
C PHE A 134 -32.65 34.94 26.86
N GLU A 135 -31.59 35.13 27.65
CA GLU A 135 -31.47 36.28 28.57
C GLU A 135 -31.37 37.61 27.81
N ILE A 136 -30.63 37.67 26.70
CA ILE A 136 -30.54 38.87 25.85
C ILE A 136 -31.92 39.23 25.30
N ALA A 137 -32.67 38.25 24.76
CA ALA A 137 -34.02 38.49 24.26
C ALA A 137 -34.98 38.93 25.37
N ILE A 138 -34.92 38.35 26.57
CA ILE A 138 -35.73 38.80 27.72
C ILE A 138 -35.38 40.22 28.14
N MET A 139 -34.10 40.58 28.14
CA MET A 139 -33.68 41.95 28.45
C MET A 139 -34.19 42.95 27.42
N VAL A 140 -34.22 42.58 26.14
CA VAL A 140 -34.73 43.43 25.06
C VAL A 140 -36.26 43.52 25.07
N LEU A 141 -36.97 42.42 25.32
CA LEU A 141 -38.43 42.36 25.21
C LEU A 141 -39.15 42.88 26.47
N ILE A 142 -38.62 42.57 27.65
CA ILE A 142 -39.30 42.83 28.93
C ILE A 142 -38.59 43.95 29.71
N HIS A 143 -37.26 43.94 29.75
CA HIS A 143 -36.47 44.81 30.64
C HIS A 143 -35.67 45.90 29.92
N TRP A 144 -36.13 46.34 28.74
CA TRP A 144 -35.35 47.21 27.83
C TRP A 144 -34.88 48.53 28.44
N ARG A 145 -35.53 48.99 29.51
CA ARG A 145 -35.17 50.20 30.27
C ARG A 145 -33.91 50.01 31.12
N ASN A 146 -33.54 48.77 31.47
CA ASN A 146 -32.33 48.45 32.23
C ASN A 146 -31.11 48.31 31.30
N ARG A 147 -30.72 49.45 30.70
CA ARG A 147 -29.62 49.52 29.71
C ARG A 147 -28.28 49.03 30.27
N GLN A 148 -28.02 49.26 31.56
CA GLN A 148 -26.78 48.83 32.21
C GLN A 148 -26.70 47.30 32.26
N LYS A 149 -27.76 46.62 32.70
CA LYS A 149 -27.79 45.15 32.76
C LYS A 149 -27.72 44.53 31.37
N LEU A 150 -28.46 45.07 30.39
CA LEU A 150 -28.39 44.62 29.00
C LEU A 150 -26.97 44.76 28.43
N ARG A 151 -26.31 45.92 28.64
CA ARG A 151 -24.92 46.13 28.20
C ARG A 151 -23.96 45.13 28.86
N ALA A 152 -24.11 44.87 30.16
CA ALA A 152 -23.28 43.90 30.87
C ALA A 152 -23.41 42.49 30.29
N ILE A 153 -24.63 42.03 30.01
CA ILE A 153 -24.87 40.69 29.42
C ILE A 153 -24.31 40.62 28.00
N ILE A 154 -24.49 41.65 27.18
CA ILE A 154 -23.92 41.69 25.82
C ILE A 154 -22.38 41.64 25.88
N VAL A 155 -21.75 42.45 26.73
CA VAL A 155 -20.29 42.43 26.89
C VAL A 155 -19.81 41.06 27.35
N GLN A 156 -20.49 40.46 28.33
CA GLN A 156 -20.17 39.12 28.80
C GLN A 156 -20.30 38.08 27.68
N PHE A 157 -21.37 38.15 26.87
CA PHE A 157 -21.57 37.27 25.72
C PHE A 157 -20.47 37.45 24.67
N VAL A 158 -20.10 38.68 24.32
CA VAL A 158 -19.03 38.95 23.35
C VAL A 158 -17.69 38.42 23.85
N ILE A 159 -17.35 38.64 25.12
CA ILE A 159 -16.12 38.08 25.73
C ILE A 159 -16.15 36.55 25.64
N TYR A 160 -17.29 35.94 25.97
CA TYR A 160 -17.45 34.50 25.92
C TYR A 160 -17.29 33.94 24.49
N VAL A 161 -17.91 34.57 23.50
CA VAL A 161 -17.76 34.24 22.07
C VAL A 161 -16.30 34.32 21.66
N VAL A 162 -15.61 35.43 21.95
CA VAL A 162 -14.20 35.60 21.59
C VAL A 162 -13.32 34.51 22.20
N ILE A 163 -13.50 34.20 23.48
CA ILE A 163 -12.70 33.16 24.15
C ILE A 163 -12.98 31.79 23.53
N ILE A 164 -14.25 31.43 23.35
CA ILE A 164 -14.61 30.13 22.76
C ILE A 164 -14.15 30.02 21.30
N THR A 165 -14.21 31.08 20.50
CA THR A 165 -13.70 31.08 19.12
C THR A 165 -12.17 30.97 19.08
N LEU A 166 -11.45 31.64 19.98
CA LEU A 166 -9.97 31.52 20.04
C LEU A 166 -9.53 30.11 20.44
N LEU A 167 -10.22 29.48 21.38
CA LEU A 167 -10.03 28.07 21.70
C LEU A 167 -10.45 27.17 20.52
N GLY A 168 -11.52 27.53 19.82
CA GLY A 168 -12.04 26.81 18.66
C GLY A 168 -11.10 26.77 17.47
N ASN A 169 -10.29 27.80 17.25
CA ASN A 169 -9.24 27.76 16.22
C ASN A 169 -8.08 26.82 16.57
N ALA A 170 -7.90 26.48 17.85
CA ALA A 170 -6.90 25.50 18.29
C ALA A 170 -7.44 24.05 18.29
N PHE A 171 -8.76 23.86 18.36
CA PHE A 171 -9.41 22.55 18.55
C PHE A 171 -10.60 22.27 17.60
N HIS A 172 -10.75 23.03 16.51
CA HIS A 172 -11.83 22.93 15.52
C HIS A 172 -13.26 22.94 16.10
N PHE A 173 -13.59 23.92 16.95
CA PHE A 173 -14.90 23.97 17.60
C PHE A 173 -16.08 24.22 16.65
N ASP A 174 -17.22 23.68 17.09
CA ASP A 174 -18.46 23.62 16.36
C ASP A 174 -19.30 24.90 16.47
N ASN A 175 -19.06 25.83 15.54
CA ASN A 175 -19.81 27.08 15.45
C ASN A 175 -21.31 26.85 15.11
N ALA A 176 -21.63 25.76 14.40
CA ALA A 176 -23.01 25.43 14.07
C ALA A 176 -23.81 25.09 15.33
N ALA A 177 -23.22 24.36 16.28
CA ALA A 177 -23.83 24.09 17.58
C ALA A 177 -24.12 25.38 18.36
N HIS A 178 -23.17 26.33 18.40
CA HIS A 178 -23.37 27.59 19.11
C HIS A 178 -24.51 28.41 18.49
N PHE A 179 -24.58 28.47 17.17
CA PHE A 179 -25.64 29.17 16.46
C PHE A 179 -27.02 28.52 16.68
N GLY A 180 -27.11 27.19 16.58
CA GLY A 180 -28.34 26.44 16.82
C GLY A 180 -28.88 26.64 18.24
N GLY A 181 -28.01 26.58 19.24
CA GLY A 181 -28.36 26.85 20.64
C GLY A 181 -28.87 28.28 20.85
N LEU A 182 -28.15 29.29 20.31
CA LEU A 182 -28.53 30.70 20.42
C LEU A 182 -29.93 30.98 19.87
N ILE A 183 -30.24 30.47 18.66
CA ILE A 183 -31.54 30.64 18.02
C ILE A 183 -32.65 29.96 18.83
N ALA A 184 -32.43 28.74 19.34
CA ALA A 184 -33.40 28.05 20.19
C ALA A 184 -33.72 28.86 21.46
N GLY A 185 -32.68 29.42 22.10
CA GLY A 185 -32.82 30.30 23.26
C GLY A 185 -33.66 31.56 22.98
N ILE A 186 -33.40 32.23 21.85
CA ILE A 186 -34.17 33.42 21.42
C ILE A 186 -35.63 33.07 21.18
N ILE A 187 -35.92 31.96 20.49
CA ILE A 187 -37.30 31.51 20.24
C ILE A 187 -38.00 31.25 21.57
N LEU A 188 -37.37 30.50 22.49
CA LEU A 188 -37.92 30.23 23.81
C LEU A 188 -38.20 31.51 24.61
N ALA A 189 -37.31 32.51 24.53
CA ALA A 189 -37.53 33.80 25.19
C ALA A 189 -38.71 34.58 24.60
N LEU A 190 -38.91 34.57 23.27
CA LEU A 190 -40.06 35.22 22.63
C LEU A 190 -41.38 34.64 23.16
N PHE A 191 -41.48 33.32 23.23
CA PHE A 191 -42.68 32.64 23.74
C PHE A 191 -42.83 32.76 25.26
N TYR A 192 -41.73 32.78 26.02
CA TYR A 192 -41.77 33.05 27.45
C TYR A 192 -42.29 34.48 27.71
N ALA A 193 -41.76 35.48 27.02
CA ALA A 193 -42.21 36.87 27.13
C ALA A 193 -43.70 37.02 26.74
N TYR A 194 -44.13 36.36 25.66
CA TYR A 194 -45.53 36.32 25.26
C TYR A 194 -46.42 35.63 26.32
N SER A 195 -45.97 34.52 26.90
CA SER A 195 -46.70 33.81 27.96
C SER A 195 -46.88 34.66 29.21
N MET A 196 -45.87 35.47 29.55
CA MET A 196 -45.91 36.41 30.67
C MET A 196 -46.88 37.58 30.38
N TYR A 197 -46.82 38.15 29.18
CA TYR A 197 -47.73 39.21 28.74
C TYR A 197 -49.19 38.75 28.75
N ARG A 198 -49.46 37.53 28.28
CA ARG A 198 -50.81 36.92 28.27
C ARG A 198 -51.23 36.31 29.62
N ARG A 199 -50.33 36.26 30.62
CA ARG A 199 -50.51 35.56 31.90
C ARG A 199 -50.95 34.09 31.74
N LYS A 200 -50.47 33.42 30.68
CA LYS A 200 -50.80 32.03 30.35
C LYS A 200 -49.52 31.24 30.10
N ILE A 201 -48.96 30.66 31.18
CA ILE A 201 -47.71 29.90 31.13
C ILE A 201 -47.78 28.68 30.21
N ASN A 202 -49.00 28.16 29.95
CA ASN A 202 -49.24 27.06 29.01
C ASN A 202 -48.67 27.31 27.62
N TYR A 203 -48.60 28.56 27.16
CA TYR A 203 -47.97 28.86 25.87
C TYR A 203 -46.48 28.50 25.86
N PHE A 204 -45.75 28.73 26.95
CA PHE A 204 -44.34 28.34 27.05
C PHE A 204 -44.18 26.81 27.04
N TRP A 205 -45.02 26.09 27.79
CA TRP A 205 -44.99 24.62 27.79
C TRP A 205 -45.28 24.03 26.41
N ILE A 206 -46.30 24.57 25.71
CA ILE A 206 -46.65 24.15 24.35
C ILE A 206 -45.47 24.40 23.40
N THR A 207 -44.82 25.57 23.47
CA THR A 207 -43.63 25.86 22.66
C THR A 207 -42.49 24.88 22.95
N GLY A 208 -42.23 24.55 24.22
CA GLY A 208 -41.20 23.59 24.59
C GLY A 208 -41.45 22.19 24.00
N VAL A 209 -42.71 21.74 24.01
CA VAL A 209 -43.12 20.48 23.36
C VAL A 209 -42.94 20.56 21.84
N ILE A 210 -43.41 21.65 21.20
CA ILE A 210 -43.29 21.83 19.75
C ILE A 210 -41.82 21.85 19.32
N LEU A 211 -40.96 22.61 20.01
CA LEU A 211 -39.54 22.68 19.67
C LEU A 211 -38.84 21.34 19.86
N THR A 212 -39.16 20.60 20.92
CA THR A 212 -38.64 19.23 21.10
C THR A 212 -39.07 18.33 19.94
N LEU A 213 -40.35 18.35 19.56
CA LEU A 213 -40.85 17.54 18.43
C LEU A 213 -40.20 17.96 17.11
N LEU A 214 -40.03 19.26 16.86
CA LEU A 214 -39.37 19.77 15.65
C LEU A 214 -37.89 19.38 15.61
N GLY A 215 -37.17 19.51 16.72
CA GLY A 215 -35.77 19.10 16.82
C GLY A 215 -35.61 17.59 16.59
N SER A 216 -36.46 16.77 17.20
CA SER A 216 -36.46 15.31 16.99
C SER A 216 -36.87 14.93 15.57
N ALA A 217 -37.91 15.55 15.00
CA ALA A 217 -38.32 15.30 13.61
C ALA A 217 -37.21 15.68 12.64
N TYR A 218 -36.57 16.83 12.84
CA TYR A 218 -35.46 17.26 11.99
C TYR A 218 -34.26 16.31 12.13
N PHE A 219 -33.91 15.87 13.34
CA PHE A 219 -32.90 14.83 13.54
C PHE A 219 -33.21 13.53 12.78
N ILE A 220 -34.46 13.08 12.77
CA ILE A 220 -34.88 11.87 12.02
C ILE A 220 -34.70 12.09 10.51
N LEU A 221 -35.04 13.27 10.02
CA LEU A 221 -34.95 13.66 8.61
C LEU A 221 -33.52 14.00 8.15
N LEU A 222 -32.53 14.03 9.05
CA LEU A 222 -31.16 14.32 8.65
C LEU A 222 -30.63 13.26 7.66
N PRO A 223 -29.97 13.70 6.58
CA PRO A 223 -29.40 12.80 5.57
C PRO A 223 -28.37 11.84 6.20
N ARG A 224 -28.41 10.55 5.80
CA ARG A 224 -27.60 9.46 6.39
C ARG A 224 -26.40 9.07 5.53
N GLU A 225 -26.19 9.71 4.39
CA GLU A 225 -25.14 9.39 3.41
C GLU A 225 -23.75 9.57 4.02
N LYS A 226 -23.57 10.56 4.92
CA LYS A 226 -22.33 10.73 5.71
C LYS A 226 -22.06 9.50 6.60
N LYS A 227 -23.09 8.92 7.20
CA LYS A 227 -22.92 7.69 8.00
C LYS A 227 -22.63 6.49 7.10
N GLU A 228 -23.36 6.34 6.00
CA GLU A 228 -23.17 5.22 5.06
C GLU A 228 -21.76 5.23 4.47
N TYR A 229 -21.27 6.39 4.06
CA TYR A 229 -19.89 6.56 3.62
C TYR A 229 -18.89 6.18 4.72
N PHE A 230 -19.11 6.66 5.95
CA PHE A 230 -18.25 6.30 7.07
C PHE A 230 -18.24 4.78 7.34
N ASP A 231 -19.38 4.11 7.27
CA ASP A 231 -19.47 2.65 7.45
C ASP A 231 -18.67 1.90 6.36
N VAL A 232 -18.73 2.39 5.11
CA VAL A 232 -17.93 1.88 3.99
C VAL A 232 -16.44 2.14 4.22
N PHE A 233 -16.07 3.33 4.69
CA PHE A 233 -14.69 3.66 5.04
C PHE A 233 -14.14 2.74 6.14
N GLN A 234 -14.92 2.46 7.19
CA GLN A 234 -14.50 1.52 8.23
C GLN A 234 -14.25 0.12 7.69
N GLN A 235 -15.13 -0.33 6.79
CA GLN A 235 -14.93 -1.61 6.14
C GLN A 235 -13.68 -1.59 5.26
N PHE A 236 -13.42 -0.50 4.53
CA PHE A 236 -12.21 -0.31 3.75
C PHE A 236 -10.95 -0.46 4.61
N VAL A 237 -10.84 0.28 5.71
CA VAL A 237 -9.68 0.21 6.63
C VAL A 237 -9.48 -1.21 7.17
N LYS A 238 -10.57 -1.88 7.57
CA LYS A 238 -10.51 -3.28 8.04
C LYS A 238 -10.04 -4.22 6.94
N THR A 239 -10.57 -4.07 5.72
CA THR A 239 -10.23 -4.90 4.58
C THR A 239 -8.77 -4.73 4.19
N GLU A 240 -8.29 -3.48 4.16
CA GLU A 240 -6.90 -3.16 3.89
C GLU A 240 -5.95 -3.73 4.94
N ARG A 241 -6.25 -3.55 6.24
CA ARG A 241 -5.41 -4.07 7.33
C ARG A 241 -5.22 -5.58 7.23
N GLN A 242 -6.31 -6.32 7.03
CA GLN A 242 -6.25 -7.78 6.88
C GLN A 242 -5.56 -8.20 5.58
N SER A 243 -5.83 -7.51 4.46
CA SER A 243 -5.14 -7.76 3.20
C SER A 243 -3.63 -7.56 3.36
N ASN A 244 -3.19 -6.49 4.03
CA ASN A 244 -1.78 -6.23 4.32
C ASN A 244 -1.16 -7.27 5.26
N ASN A 245 -1.91 -7.77 6.24
CA ASN A 245 -1.44 -8.87 7.10
C ASN A 245 -1.19 -10.16 6.28
N ILE A 246 -2.08 -10.46 5.33
CA ILE A 246 -1.92 -11.61 4.43
C ILE A 246 -0.71 -11.39 3.51
N MET A 247 -0.60 -10.22 2.88
CA MET A 247 0.49 -9.94 1.94
C MET A 247 1.89 -9.93 2.58
N ASN A 248 1.99 -9.55 3.86
CA ASN A 248 3.25 -9.48 4.60
C ASN A 248 3.47 -10.67 5.55
N GLY A 249 2.58 -11.66 5.54
CA GLY A 249 2.67 -12.83 6.40
C GLY A 249 3.82 -13.76 6.01
N GLU A 250 4.30 -14.54 6.98
CA GLU A 250 5.22 -15.65 6.72
C GLU A 250 4.44 -16.92 6.44
N TYR A 251 4.75 -17.60 5.32
CA TYR A 251 4.01 -18.77 4.85
C TYR A 251 4.92 -19.98 4.70
N ALA A 252 4.38 -21.16 5.03
CA ALA A 252 5.09 -22.42 4.85
C ALA A 252 5.30 -22.79 3.37
N SER A 253 4.42 -22.34 2.47
CA SER A 253 4.55 -22.52 1.02
C SER A 253 3.66 -21.54 0.24
N ASP A 254 4.00 -21.37 -1.04
CA ASP A 254 3.22 -20.57 -2.01
C ASP A 254 1.75 -21.04 -2.10
N ALA A 255 1.49 -22.35 -1.92
CA ALA A 255 0.13 -22.90 -1.95
C ALA A 255 -0.73 -22.45 -0.77
N VAL A 256 -0.14 -22.36 0.44
CA VAL A 256 -0.85 -21.84 1.62
C VAL A 256 -1.12 -20.34 1.44
N PHE A 257 -0.13 -19.60 0.93
CA PHE A 257 -0.28 -18.18 0.66
C PHE A 257 -1.40 -17.88 -0.34
N VAL A 258 -1.44 -18.59 -1.48
CA VAL A 258 -2.50 -18.44 -2.49
C VAL A 258 -3.87 -18.78 -1.94
N LYS A 259 -3.97 -19.82 -1.10
CA LYS A 259 -5.23 -20.19 -0.46
C LYS A 259 -5.78 -19.03 0.38
N ASP A 260 -4.95 -18.43 1.21
CA ASP A 260 -5.35 -17.31 2.07
C ASP A 260 -5.72 -16.06 1.24
N LEU A 261 -4.96 -15.77 0.17
CA LEU A 261 -5.32 -14.71 -0.77
C LEU A 261 -6.70 -14.94 -1.39
N LYS A 262 -6.99 -16.17 -1.85
CA LYS A 262 -8.28 -16.52 -2.47
C LYS A 262 -9.44 -16.47 -1.50
N GLU A 263 -9.24 -16.94 -0.27
CA GLU A 263 -10.25 -16.88 0.78
C GLU A 263 -10.60 -15.43 1.14
N TYR A 264 -9.59 -14.54 1.11
CA TYR A 264 -9.78 -13.15 1.49
C TYR A 264 -10.24 -12.24 0.34
N TYR A 265 -9.84 -12.52 -0.91
CA TYR A 265 -10.15 -11.72 -2.10
C TYR A 265 -11.61 -11.23 -2.20
N PRO A 266 -12.66 -12.06 -1.95
CA PRO A 266 -14.07 -11.64 -2.05
C PRO A 266 -14.48 -10.47 -1.14
N HIS A 267 -13.69 -10.17 -0.10
CA HIS A 267 -13.94 -9.01 0.76
C HIS A 267 -13.74 -7.69 0.02
N TRP A 268 -12.83 -7.64 -0.96
CA TRP A 268 -12.65 -6.48 -1.83
C TRP A 268 -13.83 -6.30 -2.78
N ASP A 269 -14.32 -7.38 -3.40
CA ASP A 269 -15.52 -7.33 -4.25
C ASP A 269 -16.75 -6.85 -3.46
N THR A 270 -16.91 -7.36 -2.23
CA THR A 270 -18.00 -6.94 -1.34
C THR A 270 -17.89 -5.46 -0.97
N LEU A 271 -16.67 -4.97 -0.72
CA LEU A 271 -16.43 -3.56 -0.44
C LEU A 271 -16.73 -2.68 -1.65
N LEU A 272 -16.24 -3.07 -2.83
CA LEU A 272 -16.49 -2.35 -4.09
C LEU A 272 -17.98 -2.26 -4.41
N TRP A 273 -18.72 -3.36 -4.24
CA TRP A 273 -20.18 -3.35 -4.39
C TRP A 273 -20.85 -2.34 -3.45
N LYS A 274 -20.40 -2.25 -2.20
CA LYS A 274 -20.91 -1.25 -1.25
C LYS A 274 -20.55 0.17 -1.65
N ILE A 275 -19.30 0.41 -2.08
CA ILE A 275 -18.86 1.70 -2.61
C ILE A 275 -19.72 2.13 -3.81
N ASP A 276 -19.99 1.22 -4.74
CA ASP A 276 -20.82 1.49 -5.92
C ASP A 276 -22.31 1.69 -5.59
N SER A 277 -22.75 1.15 -4.45
CA SER A 277 -24.13 1.33 -3.98
C SER A 277 -24.39 2.69 -3.31
N LEU A 278 -23.35 3.45 -2.95
CA LEU A 278 -23.49 4.77 -2.34
C LEU A 278 -24.09 5.77 -3.35
N GLN A 279 -25.13 6.48 -2.93
CA GLN A 279 -25.83 7.47 -3.75
C GLN A 279 -25.87 8.82 -3.02
N ASN A 280 -25.93 9.92 -3.80
CA ASN A 280 -26.14 11.28 -3.28
C ASN A 280 -25.12 11.76 -2.24
N LEU A 281 -23.85 11.34 -2.37
CA LEU A 281 -22.78 11.80 -1.49
C LEU A 281 -22.59 13.33 -1.58
N PRO A 282 -22.31 14.02 -0.47
CA PRO A 282 -21.91 15.42 -0.49
C PRO A 282 -20.70 15.63 -1.40
N SER A 283 -20.67 16.73 -2.17
CA SER A 283 -19.57 17.02 -3.10
C SER A 283 -18.19 17.06 -2.42
N SER A 284 -18.15 17.44 -1.14
CA SER A 284 -16.94 17.45 -0.31
C SER A 284 -16.36 16.05 -0.03
N LEU A 285 -17.15 14.98 -0.17
CA LEU A 285 -16.67 13.60 -0.02
C LEU A 285 -16.33 12.93 -1.35
N MET A 286 -16.64 13.56 -2.48
CA MET A 286 -16.46 12.92 -3.79
C MET A 286 -14.98 12.65 -4.10
N GLY A 287 -14.08 13.52 -3.63
CA GLY A 287 -12.63 13.31 -3.78
C GLY A 287 -12.14 12.06 -3.06
N ASP A 288 -12.39 11.97 -1.75
CA ASP A 288 -12.01 10.81 -0.93
C ASP A 288 -12.72 9.52 -1.43
N TYR A 289 -13.99 9.62 -1.83
CA TYR A 289 -14.74 8.52 -2.44
C TYR A 289 -14.02 7.92 -3.66
N GLU A 290 -13.66 8.76 -4.64
CA GLU A 290 -12.99 8.29 -5.85
C GLU A 290 -11.61 7.71 -5.56
N GLN A 291 -10.87 8.31 -4.61
CA GLN A 291 -9.58 7.78 -4.19
C GLN A 291 -9.71 6.37 -3.59
N ILE A 292 -10.64 6.17 -2.63
CA ILE A 292 -10.86 4.87 -2.00
C ILE A 292 -11.35 3.84 -3.02
N LYS A 293 -12.24 4.23 -3.93
CA LYS A 293 -12.74 3.36 -4.99
C LYS A 293 -11.61 2.86 -5.88
N ASN A 294 -10.80 3.79 -6.41
CA ASN A 294 -9.69 3.46 -7.29
C ASN A 294 -8.63 2.63 -6.57
N TYR A 295 -8.32 2.98 -5.32
CA TYR A 295 -7.39 2.21 -4.50
C TYR A 295 -7.90 0.79 -4.25
N SER A 296 -9.18 0.63 -3.90
CA SER A 296 -9.80 -0.68 -3.65
C SER A 296 -9.79 -1.57 -4.91
N HIS A 297 -10.06 -1.00 -6.09
CA HIS A 297 -9.93 -1.71 -7.37
C HIS A 297 -8.49 -2.16 -7.65
N ASN A 298 -7.52 -1.28 -7.39
CA ASN A 298 -6.10 -1.61 -7.56
C ASN A 298 -5.67 -2.70 -6.57
N LYS A 299 -6.14 -2.67 -5.32
CA LYS A 299 -5.85 -3.73 -4.34
C LYS A 299 -6.45 -5.08 -4.71
N ALA A 300 -7.70 -5.10 -5.19
CA ALA A 300 -8.30 -6.32 -5.72
C ALA A 300 -7.47 -6.88 -6.90
N SER A 301 -7.07 -6.00 -7.83
CA SER A 301 -6.26 -6.38 -8.99
C SER A 301 -4.87 -6.90 -8.60
N GLU A 302 -4.24 -6.30 -7.59
CA GLU A 302 -2.97 -6.78 -7.02
C GLU A 302 -3.10 -8.22 -6.55
N MET A 303 -4.12 -8.52 -5.73
CA MET A 303 -4.34 -9.88 -5.21
C MET A 303 -4.63 -10.88 -6.34
N ASP A 304 -5.47 -10.51 -7.31
CA ASP A 304 -5.79 -11.37 -8.47
C ASP A 304 -4.54 -11.68 -9.31
N PHE A 305 -3.70 -10.68 -9.58
CA PHE A 305 -2.44 -10.89 -10.30
C PHE A 305 -1.45 -11.74 -9.52
N MET A 306 -1.37 -11.59 -8.19
CA MET A 306 -0.53 -12.45 -7.35
C MET A 306 -1.00 -13.91 -7.39
N ILE A 307 -2.31 -14.14 -7.25
CA ILE A 307 -2.91 -15.48 -7.36
C ILE A 307 -2.56 -16.09 -8.74
N LYS A 308 -2.81 -15.36 -9.82
CA LYS A 308 -2.54 -15.83 -11.19
C LYS A 308 -1.06 -16.12 -11.44
N MET A 309 -0.17 -15.27 -10.93
CA MET A 309 1.28 -15.46 -11.08
C MET A 309 1.73 -16.79 -10.46
N ILE A 310 1.27 -17.08 -9.25
CA ILE A 310 1.69 -18.28 -8.52
C ILE A 310 1.03 -19.53 -9.12
N GLU A 311 -0.29 -19.51 -9.35
CA GLU A 311 -1.01 -20.70 -9.83
C GLU A 311 -0.68 -21.09 -11.26
N LYS A 312 -0.42 -20.10 -12.12
CA LYS A 312 -0.06 -20.35 -13.52
C LYS A 312 1.44 -20.46 -13.74
N GLU A 313 2.24 -20.18 -12.70
CA GLU A 313 3.69 -19.96 -12.79
C GLU A 313 4.05 -18.99 -13.94
N SER A 314 3.21 -17.97 -14.16
CA SER A 314 3.36 -17.03 -15.27
C SER A 314 3.83 -15.68 -14.73
N TYR A 315 5.09 -15.37 -15.01
CA TYR A 315 5.76 -14.25 -14.32
C TYR A 315 5.55 -12.91 -15.00
N VAL A 316 4.92 -12.87 -16.19
CA VAL A 316 4.51 -11.62 -16.84
C VAL A 316 3.55 -10.79 -15.99
N TYR A 317 2.79 -11.43 -15.08
CA TYR A 317 1.96 -10.73 -14.11
C TYR A 317 2.78 -9.86 -13.14
N PHE A 318 4.09 -10.07 -13.02
CA PHE A 318 4.97 -9.22 -12.21
C PHE A 318 5.00 -7.79 -12.73
N ASP A 319 4.92 -7.59 -14.04
CA ASP A 319 4.81 -6.25 -14.63
C ASP A 319 3.45 -5.61 -14.30
N SER A 320 2.38 -6.41 -14.34
CA SER A 320 1.05 -5.96 -13.95
C SER A 320 1.00 -5.53 -12.47
N LEU A 321 1.69 -6.25 -11.58
CA LEU A 321 1.82 -5.86 -10.17
C LEU A 321 2.56 -4.52 -10.01
N ASP A 322 3.69 -4.34 -10.69
CA ASP A 322 4.45 -3.08 -10.66
C ASP A 322 3.57 -1.88 -11.07
N ILE A 323 2.78 -2.03 -12.13
CA ILE A 323 1.88 -0.99 -12.63
C ILE A 323 0.79 -0.68 -11.61
N VAL A 324 0.10 -1.71 -11.09
CA VAL A 324 -1.01 -1.50 -10.15
C VAL A 324 -0.51 -0.88 -8.85
N ARG A 325 0.64 -1.34 -8.31
CA ARG A 325 1.28 -0.77 -7.12
C ARG A 325 1.68 0.69 -7.31
N SER A 326 2.15 1.07 -8.50
CA SER A 326 2.51 2.46 -8.77
C SER A 326 1.33 3.44 -8.73
N LYS A 327 0.10 2.94 -8.87
CA LYS A 327 -1.15 3.72 -8.82
C LYS A 327 -1.81 3.73 -7.43
N MET A 328 -1.25 3.00 -6.47
CA MET A 328 -1.78 2.94 -5.10
C MET A 328 -1.22 4.10 -4.28
N SER A 329 -2.00 5.17 -4.19
CA SER A 329 -1.76 6.29 -3.27
C SER A 329 -3.08 6.79 -2.70
N LEU A 330 -3.11 7.08 -1.41
CA LEU A 330 -4.26 7.65 -0.71
C LEU A 330 -3.82 8.93 -0.01
N ASP A 331 -4.47 10.04 -0.36
CA ASP A 331 -4.31 11.34 0.31
C ASP A 331 -5.70 11.88 0.61
N LEU A 332 -6.25 11.43 1.73
CA LEU A 332 -7.64 11.70 2.09
C LEU A 332 -7.74 13.01 2.86
N GLU A 333 -8.85 13.73 2.66
CA GLU A 333 -9.12 15.00 3.34
C GLU A 333 -9.61 14.80 4.78
N TYR A 334 -10.33 13.70 5.08
CA TYR A 334 -10.95 13.44 6.39
C TYR A 334 -10.42 12.22 7.19
N PRO A 335 -9.15 11.75 7.04
CA PRO A 335 -8.72 10.43 7.50
C PRO A 335 -8.81 10.26 9.03
N LEU A 336 -8.34 11.24 9.81
CA LEU A 336 -8.29 11.15 11.27
C LEU A 336 -9.67 11.08 11.94
N ALA A 337 -10.68 11.75 11.34
CA ALA A 337 -12.05 11.69 11.85
C ALA A 337 -12.76 10.41 11.41
N MET A 338 -12.24 9.74 10.38
CA MET A 338 -12.82 8.54 9.78
C MET A 338 -12.14 7.25 10.23
N GLU A 339 -10.93 7.25 10.77
CA GLU A 339 -10.33 6.03 11.32
C GLU A 339 -11.10 5.62 12.58
N SER A 340 -11.62 4.38 12.61
CA SER A 340 -12.31 3.91 13.81
C SER A 340 -11.34 3.80 14.97
N VAL A 341 -11.93 4.09 16.11
CA VAL A 341 -11.51 3.60 17.40
C VAL A 341 -11.77 2.09 17.54
N VAL A 342 -11.15 1.29 16.68
CA VAL A 342 -11.05 -0.16 16.86
C VAL A 342 -9.72 -0.42 17.52
N ASP A 343 -9.79 -1.12 18.65
CA ASP A 343 -8.69 -1.48 19.55
C ASP A 343 -7.32 -1.61 18.88
N GLU A 344 -6.39 -0.88 19.51
CA GLU A 344 -4.94 -1.06 19.54
C GLU A 344 -4.11 -0.97 18.24
N ALA A 345 -3.11 -0.09 18.44
CA ALA A 345 -1.89 0.20 17.71
C ALA A 345 -2.05 0.73 16.28
N PRO A 346 -1.51 1.93 15.97
CA PRO A 346 -1.20 2.23 14.60
C PRO A 346 -0.20 1.17 14.15
N ALA A 347 -0.58 0.37 13.15
CA ALA A 347 0.42 -0.01 12.18
C ALA A 347 0.87 1.32 11.58
N LYS A 348 1.92 1.92 12.17
CA LYS A 348 2.72 2.89 11.45
C LYS A 348 3.09 2.14 10.17
N SER A 349 2.37 2.41 9.08
CA SER A 349 2.84 2.15 7.74
C SER A 349 3.96 3.14 7.46
N ASN A 350 5.03 3.03 8.27
CA ASN A 350 6.34 3.18 7.72
C ASN A 350 6.45 2.05 6.70
N ILE A 351 5.94 2.29 5.49
CA ILE A 351 6.50 1.73 4.29
C ILE A 351 7.90 2.36 4.18
N THR A 352 8.78 2.04 5.12
CA THR A 352 10.16 1.84 4.77
C THR A 352 10.11 0.60 3.92
N ALA A 353 10.01 0.81 2.60
CA ALA A 353 10.64 -0.12 1.65
C ALA A 353 11.94 -0.57 2.32
N PRO A 354 12.22 -1.88 2.43
CA PRO A 354 13.41 -2.36 3.13
C PRO A 354 14.54 -1.49 2.65
N ARG A 355 15.14 -0.69 3.56
CA ARG A 355 16.18 0.26 3.21
C ARG A 355 17.22 -0.57 2.49
N SER A 356 17.25 -0.49 1.16
CA SER A 356 18.23 -1.18 0.36
C SER A 356 19.54 -0.57 0.81
N SER A 357 20.34 -1.37 1.50
CA SER A 357 21.65 -0.96 1.99
C SER A 357 22.54 -0.79 0.76
N GLY A 358 22.49 0.39 0.13
CA GLY A 358 23.24 0.65 -1.08
C GLY A 358 22.91 1.98 -1.74
N SER A 359 23.86 2.49 -2.53
CA SER A 359 23.66 3.68 -3.36
C SER A 359 23.00 3.31 -4.68
N MET A 360 21.98 4.08 -5.06
CA MET A 360 21.40 3.99 -6.40
C MET A 360 22.48 4.32 -7.43
N THR A 361 22.79 3.37 -8.31
CA THR A 361 23.93 3.44 -9.22
C THR A 361 23.51 3.15 -10.65
N ARG A 362 24.14 3.85 -11.61
CA ARG A 362 24.01 3.61 -13.05
C ARG A 362 25.31 3.05 -13.61
N GLN A 363 25.24 1.88 -14.25
CA GLN A 363 26.38 1.22 -14.89
C GLN A 363 26.11 1.00 -16.38
N TYR A 364 27.11 1.21 -17.23
CA TYR A 364 26.99 1.07 -18.68
C TYR A 364 27.66 -0.21 -19.17
N TYR A 365 27.06 -0.84 -20.19
CA TYR A 365 27.52 -2.10 -20.78
C TYR A 365 27.55 -2.04 -22.30
N ASP A 366 28.54 -2.67 -22.93
CA ASP A 366 28.62 -2.86 -24.38
C ASP A 366 27.62 -3.94 -24.88
N SER A 367 27.63 -4.25 -26.18
CA SER A 367 26.73 -5.26 -26.76
C SER A 367 26.95 -6.68 -26.25
N ASN A 368 28.10 -6.95 -25.62
CA ASN A 368 28.47 -8.24 -25.04
C ASN A 368 28.32 -8.25 -23.51
N TRP A 369 27.68 -7.23 -22.93
CA TRP A 369 27.52 -7.03 -21.49
C TRP A 369 28.83 -6.82 -20.71
N HIS A 370 29.90 -6.33 -21.37
CA HIS A 370 31.08 -5.85 -20.66
C HIS A 370 30.86 -4.43 -20.17
N GLU A 371 31.30 -4.15 -18.95
CA GLU A 371 31.32 -2.78 -18.41
C GLU A 371 32.14 -1.87 -19.32
N THR A 372 31.56 -0.70 -19.64
CA THR A 372 32.17 0.25 -20.57
C THR A 372 31.78 1.69 -20.22
N MET A 373 32.36 2.66 -20.92
CA MET A 373 31.96 4.06 -20.82
C MET A 373 30.68 4.31 -21.62
N ALA A 374 29.88 5.31 -21.21
CA ALA A 374 28.59 5.62 -21.82
C ALA A 374 28.62 5.77 -23.36
N MET A 375 29.70 6.33 -23.92
CA MET A 375 29.85 6.54 -25.37
C MET A 375 29.93 5.24 -26.19
N ASN A 376 30.33 4.13 -25.57
CA ASN A 376 30.52 2.82 -26.21
C ASN A 376 29.45 1.81 -25.76
N ALA A 377 28.44 2.27 -25.01
CA ALA A 377 27.45 1.39 -24.43
C ALA A 377 26.40 0.94 -25.47
N SER A 378 25.78 -0.20 -25.21
CA SER A 378 24.54 -0.65 -25.84
C SER A 378 23.40 -0.76 -24.83
N TYR A 379 23.75 -0.92 -23.55
CA TYR A 379 22.81 -1.03 -22.44
C TYR A 379 23.28 -0.21 -21.23
N TYR A 380 22.35 0.09 -20.32
CA TYR A 380 22.69 0.56 -18.99
C TYR A 380 21.79 -0.06 -17.92
N ARG A 381 22.37 -0.29 -16.74
CA ARG A 381 21.70 -0.84 -15.56
C ARG A 381 21.44 0.26 -14.54
N LEU A 382 20.28 0.19 -13.90
CA LEU A 382 19.92 0.99 -12.71
C LEU A 382 19.56 0.05 -11.56
N GLY A 383 20.14 0.27 -10.40
CA GLY A 383 19.86 -0.52 -9.20
C GLY A 383 20.66 -0.04 -8.00
N TYR A 384 20.66 -0.83 -6.93
CA TYR A 384 21.40 -0.51 -5.70
C TYR A 384 22.67 -1.36 -5.61
N GLN A 385 23.79 -0.70 -5.32
CA GLN A 385 25.05 -1.37 -5.00
C GLN A 385 25.41 -1.16 -3.53
N ASP A 386 25.91 -2.21 -2.87
CA ASP A 386 26.42 -2.11 -1.51
C ASP A 386 27.77 -1.36 -1.46
N SER A 387 28.36 -1.22 -0.26
CA SER A 387 29.65 -0.53 -0.07
C SER A 387 30.83 -1.22 -0.77
N LEU A 388 30.66 -2.45 -1.24
CA LEU A 388 31.66 -3.22 -2.00
C LEU A 388 31.39 -3.18 -3.50
N GLY A 389 30.37 -2.44 -3.96
CA GLY A 389 29.99 -2.33 -5.36
C GLY A 389 29.12 -3.48 -5.87
N LYS A 390 28.62 -4.36 -4.98
CA LYS A 390 27.80 -5.51 -5.39
C LYS A 390 26.33 -5.15 -5.53
N TRP A 391 25.69 -5.61 -6.60
CA TRP A 391 24.27 -5.43 -6.84
C TRP A 391 23.42 -6.18 -5.83
N ASN A 392 22.49 -5.47 -5.20
CA ASN A 392 21.57 -5.99 -4.20
C ASN A 392 20.18 -5.35 -4.34
N GLY A 393 19.13 -6.17 -4.31
CA GLY A 393 17.75 -5.73 -4.47
C GLY A 393 17.33 -5.54 -5.94
N PRO A 394 16.27 -4.75 -6.18
CA PRO A 394 15.69 -4.62 -7.52
C PRO A 394 16.62 -3.89 -8.48
N VAL A 395 16.70 -4.41 -9.69
CA VAL A 395 17.56 -3.92 -10.78
C VAL A 395 16.74 -3.85 -12.08
N ARG A 396 17.04 -2.83 -12.89
CA ARG A 396 16.47 -2.65 -14.23
C ARG A 396 17.58 -2.41 -15.24
N ASP A 397 17.57 -3.17 -16.32
CA ASP A 397 18.43 -2.90 -17.47
C ASP A 397 17.62 -2.26 -18.57
N TYR A 398 18.27 -1.36 -19.30
CA TYR A 398 17.67 -0.54 -20.34
C TYR A 398 18.50 -0.60 -21.60
N PHE A 399 17.81 -0.54 -22.74
CA PHE A 399 18.40 -0.14 -24.00
C PHE A 399 18.82 1.33 -23.93
N LEU A 400 19.78 1.74 -24.77
CA LEU A 400 20.23 3.15 -24.80
C LEU A 400 19.15 4.17 -25.19
N ASP A 401 18.11 3.76 -25.89
CA ASP A 401 16.95 4.61 -26.20
C ASP A 401 16.00 4.81 -25.01
N GLY A 402 16.28 4.15 -23.87
CA GLY A 402 15.48 4.21 -22.65
C GLY A 402 14.40 3.14 -22.54
N GLY A 403 14.23 2.28 -23.56
CA GLY A 403 13.38 1.10 -23.46
C GLY A 403 13.87 0.14 -22.37
N ILE A 404 12.97 -0.46 -21.61
CA ILE A 404 13.33 -1.48 -20.62
C ILE A 404 13.79 -2.73 -21.38
N GLN A 405 14.91 -3.30 -20.96
CA GLN A 405 15.45 -4.56 -21.49
C GLN A 405 15.27 -5.70 -20.49
N MET A 406 15.40 -5.43 -19.19
CA MET A 406 15.21 -6.44 -18.14
C MET A 406 14.72 -5.81 -16.85
N LYS A 407 13.85 -6.53 -16.13
CA LYS A 407 13.49 -6.26 -14.73
C LYS A 407 13.81 -7.50 -13.91
N GLY A 408 14.44 -7.33 -12.75
CA GLY A 408 14.74 -8.43 -11.86
C GLY A 408 15.31 -7.96 -10.53
N SER A 409 15.88 -8.90 -9.77
CA SER A 409 16.50 -8.60 -8.49
C SER A 409 17.79 -9.39 -8.31
N TYR A 410 18.76 -8.78 -7.66
CA TYR A 410 20.06 -9.38 -7.37
C TYR A 410 20.25 -9.54 -5.87
N LYS A 411 21.02 -10.56 -5.47
CA LYS A 411 21.55 -10.72 -4.12
C LYS A 411 23.02 -11.07 -4.23
N ASN A 412 23.89 -10.18 -3.77
CA ASN A 412 25.34 -10.32 -3.89
C ASN A 412 25.82 -10.60 -5.33
N ASP A 413 25.36 -9.80 -6.30
CA ASP A 413 25.63 -9.98 -7.74
C ASP A 413 25.04 -11.23 -8.40
N LEU A 414 24.29 -12.06 -7.66
CA LEU A 414 23.59 -13.23 -8.22
C LEU A 414 22.12 -12.92 -8.48
N LYS A 415 21.61 -13.29 -9.66
CA LYS A 415 20.18 -13.20 -10.00
C LYS A 415 19.35 -14.02 -9.01
N LYS A 416 18.32 -13.39 -8.43
CA LYS A 416 17.40 -14.03 -7.50
C LYS A 416 15.97 -13.51 -7.63
N GLY A 417 15.00 -14.41 -7.69
CA GLY A 417 13.58 -14.08 -7.80
C GLY A 417 13.11 -14.00 -9.25
N VAL A 418 12.05 -13.22 -9.48
CA VAL A 418 11.41 -13.09 -10.80
C VAL A 418 12.22 -12.18 -11.71
N PHE A 419 12.37 -12.60 -12.98
CA PHE A 419 13.00 -11.84 -14.04
C PHE A 419 12.08 -11.75 -15.25
N LEU A 420 12.01 -10.55 -15.84
CA LEU A 420 11.34 -10.25 -17.09
C LEU A 420 12.36 -9.68 -18.06
N TYR A 421 12.33 -10.16 -19.29
CA TYR A 421 13.16 -9.70 -20.38
C TYR A 421 12.28 -9.17 -21.50
N TYR A 422 12.75 -8.11 -22.12
CA TYR A 422 12.00 -7.35 -23.12
C TYR A 422 12.83 -7.20 -24.40
N THR A 423 12.12 -7.18 -25.51
CA THR A 423 12.67 -6.81 -26.81
C THR A 423 12.76 -5.28 -26.92
N LYS A 424 13.50 -4.81 -27.94
CA LYS A 424 13.58 -3.37 -28.24
C LYS A 424 12.22 -2.77 -28.62
N ASP A 425 11.30 -3.59 -29.11
CA ASP A 425 9.94 -3.19 -29.48
C ASP A 425 8.97 -3.19 -28.27
N SER A 426 9.50 -3.27 -27.05
CA SER A 426 8.74 -3.27 -25.79
C SER A 426 7.76 -4.44 -25.64
N THR A 427 8.03 -5.57 -26.31
CA THR A 427 7.36 -6.85 -26.09
C THR A 427 8.18 -7.73 -25.14
N TYR A 428 7.55 -8.71 -24.49
CA TYR A 428 8.29 -9.69 -23.70
C TYR A 428 9.15 -10.56 -24.62
N SER A 429 10.35 -10.92 -24.17
CA SER A 429 11.17 -11.95 -24.80
C SER A 429 11.25 -13.21 -23.92
N ALA A 430 11.31 -13.05 -22.60
CA ALA A 430 11.28 -14.16 -21.66
C ALA A 430 10.81 -13.72 -20.27
N ALA A 431 10.23 -14.64 -19.51
CA ALA A 431 9.81 -14.44 -18.12
C ALA A 431 10.05 -15.71 -17.31
N GLY A 432 10.59 -15.58 -16.10
CA GLY A 432 10.91 -16.74 -15.27
C GLY A 432 11.51 -16.40 -13.93
N ARG A 433 11.93 -17.42 -13.19
CA ARG A 433 12.60 -17.26 -11.88
C ARG A 433 14.02 -17.77 -11.90
N TYR A 434 14.87 -17.06 -11.16
CA TYR A 434 16.21 -17.50 -10.80
C TYR A 434 16.32 -17.79 -9.30
N ASP A 435 17.12 -18.78 -8.96
CA ASP A 435 17.72 -18.91 -7.64
C ASP A 435 19.25 -18.99 -7.78
N ASN A 436 19.94 -17.93 -7.37
CA ASN A 436 21.39 -17.80 -7.44
C ASN A 436 21.96 -18.11 -8.85
N GLU A 437 21.46 -17.41 -9.89
CA GLU A 437 21.80 -17.60 -11.32
C GLU A 437 21.20 -18.83 -12.01
N GLU A 438 20.66 -19.81 -11.28
CA GLU A 438 20.03 -20.98 -11.87
C GLU A 438 18.56 -20.69 -12.22
N ARG A 439 18.17 -20.98 -13.47
CA ARG A 439 16.76 -20.93 -13.87
C ARG A 439 16.01 -22.03 -13.10
N ILE A 440 14.89 -21.69 -12.47
CA ILE A 440 14.05 -22.63 -11.72
C ILE A 440 12.58 -22.53 -12.14
N GLY A 441 11.86 -23.64 -12.05
CA GLY A 441 10.42 -23.69 -12.32
C GLY A 441 10.09 -23.45 -13.79
N LYS A 442 8.87 -23.00 -14.08
CA LYS A 442 8.44 -22.68 -15.44
C LYS A 442 9.04 -21.36 -15.92
N TRP A 443 9.50 -21.35 -17.16
CA TRP A 443 9.95 -20.21 -17.93
C TRP A 443 9.10 -20.09 -19.17
N GLU A 444 8.74 -18.86 -19.50
CA GLU A 444 7.95 -18.50 -20.67
C GLU A 444 8.85 -17.71 -21.61
N GLU A 445 9.01 -18.16 -22.86
CA GLU A 445 9.75 -17.45 -23.90
C GLU A 445 8.78 -17.01 -25.00
N PHE A 446 9.06 -15.87 -25.62
CA PHE A 446 8.13 -15.18 -26.51
C PHE A 446 8.79 -14.87 -27.85
N HIS A 447 8.00 -14.97 -28.91
CA HIS A 447 8.37 -14.52 -30.25
C HIS A 447 8.53 -13.00 -30.27
N LYS A 448 9.24 -12.45 -31.26
CA LYS A 448 9.41 -10.99 -31.42
C LYS A 448 8.06 -10.24 -31.50
N ASN A 449 7.04 -10.90 -32.04
CA ASN A 449 5.67 -10.37 -32.12
C ASN A 449 4.90 -10.37 -30.77
N GLY A 450 5.55 -10.79 -29.67
CA GLY A 450 5.00 -10.81 -28.32
C GLY A 450 4.12 -12.01 -27.98
N LYS A 451 3.94 -12.96 -28.91
CA LYS A 451 3.17 -14.19 -28.64
C LYS A 451 4.03 -15.27 -27.99
N MET A 452 3.41 -16.15 -27.23
CA MET A 452 4.09 -17.26 -26.56
C MET A 452 4.81 -18.15 -27.58
N ALA A 453 6.09 -18.40 -27.36
CA ALA A 453 6.91 -19.27 -28.20
C ALA A 453 7.09 -20.62 -27.53
N GLU A 454 7.57 -20.64 -26.28
CA GLU A 454 7.92 -21.86 -25.56
C GLU A 454 7.59 -21.73 -24.07
N GLU A 455 7.16 -22.84 -23.48
CA GLU A 455 7.11 -23.01 -22.03
C GLU A 455 8.11 -24.10 -21.63
N ILE A 456 9.06 -23.78 -20.77
CA ILE A 456 10.16 -24.68 -20.38
C ILE A 456 10.16 -24.82 -18.86
N ARG A 457 10.22 -26.04 -18.33
CA ARG A 457 10.42 -26.30 -16.90
C ARG A 457 11.88 -26.57 -16.61
N TYR A 458 12.45 -25.83 -15.68
CA TYR A 458 13.80 -26.06 -15.16
C TYR A 458 13.74 -26.73 -13.79
N SER A 459 14.32 -27.92 -13.70
CA SER A 459 14.56 -28.69 -12.46
C SER A 459 16.02 -29.18 -12.43
N ASP A 460 16.25 -30.49 -12.44
CA ASP A 460 17.55 -31.12 -12.70
C ASP A 460 18.09 -30.83 -14.11
N ARG A 461 17.18 -30.57 -15.05
CA ARG A 461 17.47 -30.16 -16.44
C ARG A 461 16.29 -29.36 -16.99
N ALA A 462 16.44 -28.87 -18.22
CA ALA A 462 15.37 -28.18 -18.93
C ALA A 462 14.45 -29.20 -19.64
N TYR A 463 13.15 -29.08 -19.44
CA TYR A 463 12.10 -29.86 -20.09
C TYR A 463 11.18 -28.92 -20.85
N LEU A 464 11.08 -29.09 -22.17
CA LEU A 464 10.12 -28.37 -22.98
C LEU A 464 8.70 -28.87 -22.68
N ILE A 465 7.82 -27.99 -22.20
CA ILE A 465 6.41 -28.30 -21.93
C ILE A 465 5.61 -28.13 -23.22
N ASN A 466 5.63 -26.91 -23.77
CA ASN A 466 4.86 -26.56 -24.95
C ASN A 466 5.69 -25.67 -25.87
N ALA A 467 5.45 -25.75 -27.18
CA ALA A 467 6.05 -24.88 -28.18
C ALA A 467 5.06 -24.53 -29.28
N TRP A 468 5.12 -23.30 -29.77
CA TRP A 468 4.28 -22.78 -30.85
C TRP A 468 5.12 -22.04 -31.88
N ASP A 469 4.69 -22.11 -33.15
CA ASP A 469 5.27 -21.25 -34.19
C ASP A 469 4.80 -19.78 -34.05
N GLU A 470 5.35 -18.88 -34.87
CA GLU A 470 4.98 -17.45 -34.86
C GLU A 470 3.49 -17.20 -35.17
N LYS A 471 2.84 -18.15 -35.87
CA LYS A 471 1.40 -18.13 -36.20
C LYS A 471 0.53 -18.73 -35.09
N GLN A 472 1.13 -19.23 -34.00
CA GLN A 472 0.51 -19.92 -32.86
C GLN A 472 -0.03 -21.32 -33.17
N ASN A 473 0.49 -21.97 -34.20
CA ASN A 473 0.22 -23.39 -34.39
C ASN A 473 1.06 -24.19 -33.38
N PRO A 474 0.45 -25.14 -32.66
CA PRO A 474 1.17 -25.97 -31.70
C PRO A 474 2.18 -26.88 -32.44
N GLN A 475 3.40 -26.94 -31.91
CA GLN A 475 4.51 -27.77 -32.40
C GLN A 475 4.84 -28.90 -31.42
N VAL A 476 4.86 -28.56 -30.13
CA VAL A 476 5.03 -29.48 -29.00
C VAL A 476 3.92 -29.19 -27.99
N ILE A 477 3.25 -30.24 -27.52
CA ILE A 477 2.24 -30.16 -26.47
C ILE A 477 2.54 -31.24 -25.42
N ASP A 478 2.54 -30.85 -24.15
CA ASP A 478 2.85 -31.71 -23.00
C ASP A 478 4.17 -32.51 -23.19
N GLY A 479 5.15 -31.87 -23.83
CA GLY A 479 6.49 -32.42 -24.07
C GLY A 479 6.60 -33.39 -25.24
N PHE A 480 5.54 -33.54 -26.06
CA PHE A 480 5.56 -34.38 -27.25
C PHE A 480 5.35 -33.56 -28.51
N GLY A 481 6.22 -33.76 -29.51
CA GLY A 481 6.03 -33.16 -30.82
C GLY A 481 7.34 -32.91 -31.57
N ASN A 482 7.25 -32.03 -32.56
CA ASN A 482 8.38 -31.66 -33.39
C ASN A 482 8.43 -30.14 -33.52
N ILE A 483 9.58 -29.55 -33.27
CA ILE A 483 9.83 -28.16 -33.61
C ILE A 483 10.44 -28.10 -35.01
N ILE A 484 9.80 -27.36 -35.90
CA ILE A 484 10.30 -27.07 -37.24
C ILE A 484 10.51 -25.56 -37.37
N THR A 485 11.76 -25.14 -37.52
CA THR A 485 12.08 -23.74 -37.78
C THR A 485 12.33 -23.51 -39.26
N HIS A 486 11.97 -22.33 -39.74
CA HIS A 486 12.13 -21.93 -41.14
C HIS A 486 12.95 -20.64 -41.22
N TYR A 487 13.72 -20.50 -42.30
CA TYR A 487 14.33 -19.23 -42.70
C TYR A 487 13.25 -18.27 -43.23
N GLU A 488 13.60 -16.99 -43.39
CA GLU A 488 12.70 -15.97 -43.97
C GLU A 488 12.20 -16.35 -45.37
N ASN A 489 12.98 -17.13 -46.11
CA ASN A 489 12.63 -17.66 -47.43
C ASN A 489 11.76 -18.94 -47.38
N GLU A 490 11.19 -19.27 -46.23
CA GLU A 490 10.35 -20.43 -45.94
C GLU A 490 11.02 -21.81 -46.07
N LYS A 491 12.33 -21.88 -46.33
CA LYS A 491 13.05 -23.17 -46.28
C LYS A 491 13.23 -23.61 -44.83
N ILE A 492 13.16 -24.93 -44.60
CA ILE A 492 13.41 -25.52 -43.28
C ILE A 492 14.85 -25.21 -42.85
N ALA A 493 14.99 -24.58 -41.70
CA ALA A 493 16.25 -24.30 -41.04
C ALA A 493 16.64 -25.46 -40.11
N SER A 494 15.69 -25.96 -39.30
CA SER A 494 15.96 -27.10 -38.43
C SER A 494 14.71 -27.91 -38.08
N PHE A 495 14.93 -29.16 -37.71
CA PHE A 495 13.95 -30.08 -37.20
C PHE A 495 14.46 -30.71 -35.88
N LYS A 496 13.65 -30.65 -34.83
CA LYS A 496 13.94 -31.25 -33.52
C LYS A 496 12.73 -32.05 -33.02
N HIS A 497 12.95 -33.30 -32.66
CA HIS A 497 11.92 -34.16 -32.08
C HIS A 497 12.00 -34.18 -30.56
N PHE A 498 10.84 -34.10 -29.89
CA PHE A 498 10.74 -34.09 -28.44
C PHE A 498 9.81 -35.21 -27.94
N SER A 499 10.26 -35.89 -26.90
CA SER A 499 9.49 -36.88 -26.14
C SER A 499 9.69 -36.64 -24.64
N ASN A 500 8.59 -36.57 -23.88
CA ASN A 500 8.61 -36.20 -22.44
C ASN A 500 9.39 -34.90 -22.15
N GLY A 501 9.32 -33.93 -23.07
CA GLY A 501 9.96 -32.63 -22.96
C GLY A 501 11.48 -32.63 -23.19
N LEU A 502 12.06 -33.79 -23.53
CA LEU A 502 13.48 -33.92 -23.85
C LEU A 502 13.64 -34.18 -25.34
N GLN A 503 14.70 -33.61 -25.92
CA GLN A 503 15.05 -33.89 -27.31
C GLN A 503 15.40 -35.37 -27.47
N ASP A 504 14.81 -36.03 -28.45
CA ASP A 504 14.93 -37.48 -28.63
C ASP A 504 15.02 -37.85 -30.11
N SER A 505 15.55 -39.04 -30.42
CA SER A 505 15.70 -39.54 -31.79
C SER A 505 16.66 -38.69 -32.64
N ILE A 506 16.23 -38.14 -33.77
CA ILE A 506 17.11 -37.47 -34.74
C ILE A 506 16.71 -36.01 -34.87
N SER A 507 17.71 -35.14 -34.82
CA SER A 507 17.58 -33.72 -35.13
C SER A 507 18.53 -33.33 -36.25
N TYR A 508 18.13 -32.41 -37.11
CA TYR A 508 18.95 -31.99 -38.23
C TYR A 508 18.68 -30.53 -38.58
N GLY A 509 19.69 -29.87 -39.13
CA GLY A 509 19.63 -28.50 -39.60
C GLY A 509 20.19 -28.34 -41.01
N PHE A 510 19.78 -27.29 -41.69
CA PHE A 510 20.23 -26.92 -43.03
C PHE A 510 20.70 -25.48 -43.01
N TYR A 511 21.67 -25.16 -43.87
CA TYR A 511 21.98 -23.78 -44.22
C TYR A 511 20.85 -23.16 -45.05
N GLU A 512 20.80 -21.83 -45.14
CA GLU A 512 19.78 -21.11 -45.93
C GLU A 512 19.78 -21.50 -47.42
N ASN A 513 20.95 -21.90 -47.94
CA ASN A 513 21.10 -22.43 -49.29
C ASN A 513 20.54 -23.87 -49.46
N GLY A 514 20.09 -24.51 -48.38
CA GLY A 514 19.51 -25.86 -48.35
C GLY A 514 20.52 -26.99 -48.15
N LYS A 515 21.83 -26.70 -48.04
CA LYS A 515 22.84 -27.74 -47.74
C LYS A 515 22.72 -28.21 -46.30
N PRO A 516 22.98 -29.49 -45.99
CA PRO A 516 23.00 -29.98 -44.62
C PRO A 516 23.99 -29.18 -43.77
N TYR A 517 23.55 -28.74 -42.59
CA TYR A 517 24.38 -28.06 -41.59
C TYR A 517 24.76 -29.06 -40.50
N PHE A 518 23.79 -29.67 -39.82
CA PHE A 518 24.08 -30.69 -38.80
C PHE A 518 23.08 -31.84 -38.82
N LYS A 519 23.51 -32.97 -38.25
CA LYS A 519 22.68 -34.11 -37.91
C LYS A 519 23.11 -34.68 -36.57
N GLU A 520 22.16 -34.76 -35.66
CA GLU A 520 22.36 -35.13 -34.26
C GLU A 520 21.43 -36.27 -33.87
N TYR A 521 21.96 -37.16 -33.04
CA TYR A 521 21.26 -38.33 -32.50
C TYR A 521 21.12 -38.14 -31.00
N PHE A 522 19.90 -38.10 -30.50
CA PHE A 522 19.55 -37.92 -29.11
C PHE A 522 18.88 -39.15 -28.53
N GLU A 523 19.14 -39.40 -27.26
CA GLU A 523 18.42 -40.38 -26.45
C GLU A 523 18.09 -39.73 -25.11
N SER A 524 16.80 -39.52 -24.83
CA SER A 524 16.34 -38.91 -23.56
C SER A 524 17.06 -37.59 -23.21
N GLY A 525 17.21 -36.69 -24.18
CA GLY A 525 17.85 -35.39 -24.03
C GLY A 525 19.38 -35.40 -24.08
N ARG A 526 20.02 -36.58 -24.07
CA ARG A 526 21.47 -36.71 -24.20
C ARG A 526 21.87 -36.82 -25.67
N LEU A 527 22.76 -35.96 -26.13
CA LEU A 527 23.39 -36.14 -27.44
C LEU A 527 24.27 -37.40 -27.40
N MET A 528 23.98 -38.34 -28.29
CA MET A 528 24.75 -39.57 -28.48
C MET A 528 25.83 -39.39 -29.54
N LYS A 529 25.53 -38.61 -30.58
CA LYS A 529 26.45 -38.29 -31.68
C LYS A 529 25.95 -37.09 -32.47
N GLY A 530 26.83 -36.14 -32.73
CA GLY A 530 26.61 -35.01 -33.61
C GLY A 530 27.58 -35.00 -34.80
N ILE A 531 27.06 -34.60 -35.94
CA ILE A 531 27.82 -34.41 -37.18
C ILE A 531 27.43 -33.06 -37.75
N ALA A 532 28.40 -32.17 -37.99
CA ALA A 532 28.17 -30.89 -38.64
C ALA A 532 29.08 -30.70 -39.87
N TYR A 533 28.62 -29.87 -40.80
CA TYR A 533 29.31 -29.44 -41.99
C TYR A 533 29.44 -27.93 -41.93
N ASP A 534 30.63 -27.38 -42.13
CA ASP A 534 30.75 -25.93 -42.35
C ASP A 534 30.26 -25.53 -43.76
N GLU A 535 30.20 -24.22 -44.05
CA GLU A 535 29.77 -23.72 -45.36
C GLU A 535 30.67 -24.20 -46.53
N LYS A 536 31.90 -24.61 -46.22
CA LYS A 536 32.87 -25.16 -47.18
C LYS A 536 32.73 -26.68 -47.33
N GLY A 537 31.85 -27.32 -46.55
CA GLY A 537 31.58 -28.75 -46.56
C GLY A 537 32.55 -29.58 -45.71
N GLN A 538 33.37 -28.96 -44.87
CA GLN A 538 34.26 -29.68 -43.95
C GLN A 538 33.44 -30.32 -42.83
N LEU A 539 33.73 -31.60 -42.55
CA LEU A 539 33.04 -32.42 -41.56
C LEU A 539 33.60 -32.22 -40.15
N TYR A 540 32.72 -32.06 -39.17
CA TYR A 540 33.02 -31.98 -37.75
C TYR A 540 32.18 -33.02 -36.99
N ASN A 541 32.83 -33.85 -36.18
CA ASN A 541 32.13 -34.78 -35.27
C ASN A 541 32.24 -34.26 -33.85
N TYR A 542 31.16 -34.41 -33.08
CA TYR A 542 31.10 -33.97 -31.69
C TYR A 542 30.10 -34.83 -30.90
N ASP A 543 30.25 -34.83 -29.58
CA ASP A 543 29.43 -35.56 -28.62
C ASP A 543 28.67 -34.62 -27.66
N PHE A 544 28.82 -33.30 -27.83
CA PHE A 544 27.98 -32.27 -27.21
C PHE A 544 27.55 -31.19 -28.22
N SER A 545 26.25 -30.90 -28.33
CA SER A 545 25.72 -29.84 -29.21
C SER A 545 26.23 -28.45 -28.83
N THR A 546 26.55 -28.27 -27.56
CA THR A 546 27.21 -27.09 -27.00
C THR A 546 28.26 -27.57 -26.00
N TYR A 547 29.55 -27.34 -26.28
CA TYR A 547 30.62 -27.69 -25.35
C TYR A 547 30.56 -26.80 -24.10
N ILE A 548 30.80 -27.39 -22.92
CA ILE A 548 31.12 -26.61 -21.72
C ILE A 548 32.50 -25.97 -21.96
N PRO A 549 32.66 -24.66 -21.71
CA PRO A 549 33.95 -24.02 -21.90
C PRO A 549 35.01 -24.67 -21.00
N TYR A 550 36.25 -24.76 -21.50
CA TYR A 550 37.36 -25.35 -20.77
C TYR A 550 38.65 -24.53 -20.95
N PRO A 551 39.59 -24.55 -20.00
CA PRO A 551 40.79 -23.74 -20.09
C PRO A 551 41.69 -24.19 -21.25
N GLU A 552 42.35 -23.23 -21.90
CA GLU A 552 43.25 -23.48 -23.02
C GLU A 552 44.43 -24.36 -22.59
N GLY A 553 44.64 -25.46 -23.32
CA GLY A 553 45.61 -26.49 -22.96
C GLY A 553 45.10 -27.55 -21.98
N GLY A 554 43.81 -27.54 -21.66
CA GLY A 554 43.11 -28.59 -20.94
C GLY A 554 43.19 -28.47 -19.42
N THR A 555 42.34 -29.25 -18.74
CA THR A 555 42.13 -29.20 -17.29
C THR A 555 43.40 -29.51 -16.51
N GLU A 556 44.23 -30.46 -16.96
CA GLU A 556 45.50 -30.80 -16.29
C GLU A 556 46.50 -29.63 -16.26
N LYS A 557 46.63 -28.91 -17.38
CA LYS A 557 47.54 -27.76 -17.47
C LYS A 557 47.03 -26.62 -16.59
N PHE A 558 45.72 -26.43 -16.55
CA PHE A 558 45.09 -25.44 -15.68
C PHE A 558 45.26 -25.79 -14.20
N GLN A 559 45.13 -27.07 -13.82
CA GLN A 559 45.36 -27.52 -12.44
C GLN A 559 46.80 -27.23 -11.99
N LYS A 560 47.79 -27.48 -12.84
CA LYS A 560 49.20 -27.11 -12.57
C LYS A 560 49.38 -25.59 -12.42
N TYR A 561 48.65 -24.80 -13.20
CA TYR A 561 48.64 -23.34 -13.05
C TYR A 561 48.04 -22.93 -11.70
N LEU A 562 46.93 -23.54 -11.28
CA LEU A 562 46.32 -23.27 -9.97
C LEU A 562 47.28 -23.62 -8.84
N GLU A 563 47.88 -24.81 -8.83
CA GLU A 563 48.86 -25.23 -7.82
C GLU A 563 50.05 -24.26 -7.71
N LYS A 564 50.60 -23.85 -8.87
CA LYS A 564 51.69 -22.87 -8.91
C LYS A 564 51.26 -21.51 -8.38
N SER A 565 50.07 -21.04 -8.76
CA SER A 565 49.55 -19.74 -8.32
C SER A 565 49.26 -19.74 -6.82
N LEU A 566 48.65 -20.81 -6.32
CA LEU A 566 48.33 -21.00 -4.90
C LEU A 566 49.58 -21.17 -4.02
N SER A 567 50.68 -21.69 -4.57
CA SER A 567 51.96 -21.79 -3.83
C SER A 567 52.50 -20.44 -3.34
N GLN A 568 52.08 -19.33 -3.96
CA GLN A 568 52.43 -17.96 -3.55
C GLN A 568 51.58 -17.45 -2.38
N TYR A 569 50.52 -18.18 -2.01
CA TYR A 569 49.56 -17.84 -0.97
C TYR A 569 49.51 -18.90 0.13
N GLN A 570 50.65 -19.44 0.56
CA GLN A 570 50.70 -20.51 1.57
C GLN A 570 49.97 -20.17 2.88
N GLN A 571 49.88 -18.88 3.23
CA GLN A 571 49.13 -18.39 4.38
C GLN A 571 47.62 -18.62 4.29
N LEU A 572 47.09 -18.93 3.11
CA LEU A 572 45.68 -19.24 2.88
C LEU A 572 45.41 -20.75 2.82
N LYS A 573 46.44 -21.58 2.98
CA LYS A 573 46.32 -23.04 2.83
C LYS A 573 45.36 -23.65 3.85
N GLY A 574 44.40 -24.43 3.36
CA GLY A 574 43.39 -25.11 4.17
C GLY A 574 42.26 -24.21 4.67
N LYS A 575 42.18 -22.95 4.21
CA LYS A 575 41.12 -22.01 4.62
C LYS A 575 39.74 -22.30 4.00
N GLY A 576 39.69 -23.13 2.95
CA GLY A 576 38.43 -23.56 2.35
C GLY A 576 38.41 -23.43 0.83
N VAL A 577 37.20 -23.41 0.27
CA VAL A 577 36.93 -23.42 -1.17
C VAL A 577 36.22 -22.13 -1.57
N VAL A 578 36.60 -21.59 -2.73
CA VAL A 578 35.88 -20.51 -3.41
C VAL A 578 35.36 -21.03 -4.74
N GLU A 579 34.05 -21.01 -4.92
CA GLU A 579 33.36 -21.38 -6.14
C GLU A 579 33.01 -20.12 -6.94
N LEU A 580 33.54 -20.03 -8.15
CA LEU A 580 33.43 -18.88 -9.03
C LEU A 580 32.56 -19.23 -10.24
N ILE A 581 31.71 -18.29 -10.63
CA ILE A 581 31.07 -18.28 -11.96
C ILE A 581 31.54 -17.07 -12.74
N PHE A 582 31.63 -17.19 -14.05
CA PHE A 582 32.16 -16.13 -14.90
C PHE A 582 31.69 -16.30 -16.33
N ASP A 583 31.65 -15.21 -17.07
CA ASP A 583 31.22 -15.22 -18.47
C ASP A 583 32.47 -15.26 -19.38
N ILE A 584 32.37 -15.94 -20.53
CA ILE A 584 33.47 -16.18 -21.48
C ILE A 584 33.01 -15.74 -22.85
N ASP A 585 33.74 -14.82 -23.47
CA ASP A 585 33.40 -14.32 -24.81
C ASP A 585 33.76 -15.31 -25.93
N THR A 586 33.36 -15.01 -27.16
CA THR A 586 33.65 -15.85 -28.34
C THR A 586 35.14 -15.97 -28.68
N HIS A 587 36.00 -15.16 -28.06
CA HIS A 587 37.45 -15.20 -28.21
C HIS A 587 38.14 -15.89 -27.02
N GLY A 588 37.37 -16.41 -26.06
CA GLY A 588 37.90 -17.13 -24.91
C GLY A 588 38.34 -16.27 -23.73
N LYS A 589 37.96 -14.99 -23.69
CA LYS A 589 38.32 -14.08 -22.60
C LYS A 589 37.27 -14.13 -21.49
N ILE A 590 37.73 -14.25 -20.25
CA ILE A 590 36.89 -14.22 -19.05
C ILE A 590 36.49 -12.79 -18.69
N TYR A 591 35.24 -12.59 -18.31
CA TYR A 591 34.70 -11.36 -17.76
C TYR A 591 33.62 -11.63 -16.70
N ASN A 592 33.17 -10.58 -16.01
CA ASN A 592 32.03 -10.62 -15.09
C ASN A 592 32.10 -11.77 -14.05
N VAL A 593 33.25 -11.90 -13.38
CA VAL A 593 33.50 -12.96 -12.39
C VAL A 593 32.72 -12.67 -11.10
N ARG A 594 31.91 -13.64 -10.65
CA ARG A 594 31.08 -13.56 -9.44
C ARG A 594 31.40 -14.72 -8.49
N ILE A 595 31.21 -14.48 -7.19
CA ILE A 595 31.32 -15.53 -6.17
C ILE A 595 29.97 -16.25 -6.09
N TYR A 596 29.95 -17.54 -6.42
CA TYR A 596 28.76 -18.37 -6.27
C TYR A 596 28.64 -18.88 -4.83
N LYS A 597 29.74 -19.42 -4.29
CA LYS A 597 29.83 -19.93 -2.92
C LYS A 597 31.25 -19.76 -2.40
N SER A 598 31.39 -19.50 -1.10
CA SER A 598 32.70 -19.43 -0.47
C SER A 598 32.62 -19.75 1.02
N ASP A 599 33.65 -20.43 1.53
CA ASP A 599 33.80 -20.71 2.96
C ASP A 599 34.35 -19.50 3.75
N ASP A 600 35.09 -18.60 3.09
CA ASP A 600 35.75 -17.45 3.74
C ASP A 600 35.87 -16.26 2.76
N ALA A 601 35.32 -15.12 3.17
CA ALA A 601 35.29 -13.90 2.36
C ALA A 601 36.68 -13.31 2.07
N ASP A 602 37.67 -13.58 2.92
CA ASP A 602 39.06 -13.13 2.72
C ASP A 602 39.70 -13.78 1.49
N LEU A 603 39.13 -14.90 0.99
CA LEU A 603 39.65 -15.62 -0.17
C LEU A 603 39.18 -15.03 -1.51
N HIS A 604 38.11 -14.22 -1.51
CA HIS A 604 37.42 -13.78 -2.73
C HIS A 604 38.35 -13.06 -3.72
N VAL A 605 39.07 -12.03 -3.25
CA VAL A 605 39.94 -11.20 -4.11
C VAL A 605 41.04 -12.05 -4.74
N THR A 606 41.64 -12.93 -3.95
CA THR A 606 42.71 -13.83 -4.39
C THR A 606 42.19 -14.81 -5.43
N ALA A 607 41.03 -15.44 -5.20
CA ALA A 607 40.43 -16.40 -6.12
C ALA A 607 40.10 -15.74 -7.47
N ILE A 608 39.49 -14.55 -7.46
CA ILE A 608 39.16 -13.80 -8.68
C ILE A 608 40.44 -13.44 -9.45
N ASN A 609 41.50 -12.99 -8.77
CA ASN A 609 42.77 -12.64 -9.41
C ASN A 609 43.47 -13.86 -10.02
N ILE A 610 43.44 -15.02 -9.35
CA ILE A 610 44.01 -16.26 -9.89
C ILE A 610 43.27 -16.65 -11.18
N LEU A 611 41.93 -16.57 -11.19
CA LEU A 611 41.16 -16.92 -12.38
C LEU A 611 41.41 -15.95 -13.54
N LYS A 612 41.36 -14.63 -13.28
CA LYS A 612 41.53 -13.60 -14.32
C LYS A 612 42.93 -13.58 -14.95
N ASN A 613 43.97 -13.91 -14.18
CA ASN A 613 45.35 -13.98 -14.67
C ASN A 613 45.70 -15.35 -15.29
N GLY A 614 44.73 -16.28 -15.34
CA GLY A 614 44.90 -17.60 -15.91
C GLY A 614 45.01 -17.62 -17.44
N PRO A 615 45.16 -18.82 -18.04
CA PRO A 615 45.07 -18.97 -19.48
C PRO A 615 43.68 -18.54 -19.99
N ARG A 616 43.61 -18.25 -21.29
CA ARG A 616 42.31 -18.08 -21.96
C ARG A 616 41.51 -19.38 -21.89
N TRP A 617 40.22 -19.27 -22.13
CA TRP A 617 39.32 -20.42 -22.20
C TRP A 617 38.97 -20.71 -23.64
N VAL A 618 38.80 -21.99 -23.97
CA VAL A 618 38.16 -22.37 -25.22
C VAL A 618 36.65 -22.12 -25.02
N PRO A 619 36.04 -21.23 -25.82
CA PRO A 619 34.62 -20.93 -25.68
C PRO A 619 33.77 -22.16 -26.02
N ALA A 620 32.53 -22.16 -25.54
CA ALA A 620 31.54 -23.12 -26.00
C ALA A 620 31.41 -23.04 -27.53
N LYS A 621 31.17 -24.16 -28.19
CA LYS A 621 30.88 -24.17 -29.63
C LYS A 621 29.52 -24.79 -29.91
N GLU A 622 28.75 -24.14 -30.76
CA GLU A 622 27.51 -24.68 -31.32
C GLU A 622 27.85 -25.68 -32.43
N HIS A 623 27.28 -26.88 -32.35
CA HIS A 623 27.49 -27.98 -33.31
C HIS A 623 28.98 -28.26 -33.63
N GLY A 624 29.87 -27.95 -32.67
CA GLY A 624 31.33 -28.09 -32.82
C GLY A 624 32.03 -27.04 -33.71
N ILE A 625 31.29 -26.07 -34.27
CA ILE A 625 31.81 -25.11 -35.25
C ILE A 625 31.89 -23.69 -34.66
N ASN A 626 30.74 -23.10 -34.29
CA ASN A 626 30.66 -21.67 -34.02
C ASN A 626 30.88 -21.35 -32.54
N PRO A 627 31.86 -20.52 -32.16
CA PRO A 627 32.05 -20.13 -30.78
C PRO A 627 30.87 -19.30 -30.28
N LEU A 628 30.44 -19.58 -29.05
CA LEU A 628 29.35 -18.92 -28.35
C LEU A 628 29.89 -18.27 -27.08
N ILE A 629 29.25 -17.18 -26.67
CA ILE A 629 29.41 -16.68 -25.30
C ILE A 629 28.88 -17.76 -24.36
N SER A 630 29.63 -18.10 -23.33
CA SER A 630 29.25 -19.14 -22.37
C SER A 630 29.61 -18.77 -20.96
N GLN A 631 28.95 -19.42 -20.00
CA GLN A 631 29.30 -19.30 -18.59
C GLN A 631 30.25 -20.44 -18.20
N GLY A 632 31.34 -20.09 -17.53
CA GLY A 632 32.25 -21.00 -16.89
C GLY A 632 32.00 -21.09 -15.38
N TYR A 633 32.39 -22.22 -14.81
CA TYR A 633 32.39 -22.48 -13.37
C TYR A 633 33.76 -23.00 -12.97
N GLN A 634 34.30 -22.52 -11.85
CA GLN A 634 35.55 -23.02 -11.29
C GLN A 634 35.57 -22.96 -9.77
N ALA A 635 35.85 -24.10 -9.13
CA ALA A 635 36.18 -24.18 -7.72
C ALA A 635 37.70 -24.04 -7.51
N ILE A 636 38.13 -23.17 -6.61
CA ILE A 636 39.53 -22.99 -6.21
C ILE A 636 39.66 -23.41 -4.75
N HIS A 637 40.46 -24.44 -4.51
CA HIS A 637 40.76 -24.97 -3.18
C HIS A 637 42.06 -24.35 -2.68
N PHE A 638 42.01 -23.62 -1.57
CA PHE A 638 43.17 -22.94 -1.00
C PHE A 638 43.96 -23.82 -0.04
#